data_AF-A0A438HR86-F1
#
_entry.id   AF-A0A438HR86-F1
#
_cell.length_a   1.000
_cell.length_b   1.000
_cell.length_c   1.000
_cell.angle_alpha   90.00
_cell.angle_beta   90.00
_cell.angle_gamma   90.00
#
_symmetry.space_group_name_H-M   'P 1'
#
loop_
_entity.id
_entity.type
_entity.pdbx_description
1 polymer ?
#
loop_
_entity_poly.entity_id
_entity_poly.type
_entity_poly.pdbx_seq_one_letter_code
_entity_poly.pdbx_strand_id
1 'polypeptide(L)'
;MLKCFPIASQAKKLTLGYTHSSEAEGLEIPFSEEDVFAALSNLGKDKAPGLDGFTTAFWFFCWDVVKVEIMGFFREFHERGRFVKSLNATFLVLVPKKGGAEDLKDFRPISLVGSLYKLLAKVLTNRIKKVMGKVISKPQNAFVEGRQILDAVLIANEAVDSRLKSNQGGVMCKLDIEKAYDHVCWKFLLVVLKKMGFGERWIKWIEWCISTVRFSVLINGSPSGFFQSSRGLRQGDPLSPYLFVIAMEVFSCLLRRAISGGFLSVWRVRGRGGERILISHLLFVDDTLVFCEESQDQLMHLSWLLMWFEACSGLRVNLEKSELISVGRVNDIEDLTLELGCKVGGLPSCYLGLPLGAPFKSEVVWDSVEERFRKRLAMWKRQYISKGGRLTLIRSTLSSLPVYFMSLFYLPRKVRLRLEKIQRDFLWGGGALEQRPHLVRRNLVCLERKKGGFGVRNLALMNKALLEEGGWCTRAVSGRHGVGLWKAIRKEWMGMYSSLAYRVGSGRRVGFWKDKWCGDEPICESFPSLFAISLAKDAWVSDVWNPDGVGDGWTPLFSRALNDWKIEMVERFMLKIQAFRVQREDEDKVVWATSRSGVFSVKSLYSISEPKGFALFPYGSIWRANVPPKVVFFAWEAS
;
A
#
# COMPACT_ATOMS: atom_id res chain seq x y z
N MET A 1 8.25 -6.68 -43.00
CA MET A 1 7.21 -6.89 -41.97
C MET A 1 7.10 -5.79 -40.90
N LEU A 2 8.10 -4.90 -40.73
CA LEU A 2 8.12 -3.86 -39.65
C LEU A 2 7.52 -2.48 -40.02
N LYS A 3 7.03 -2.28 -41.25
CA LYS A 3 6.45 -0.99 -41.72
C LYS A 3 4.92 -0.96 -41.77
N CYS A 4 4.23 -2.07 -41.49
CA CYS A 4 2.78 -2.18 -41.69
C CYS A 4 1.92 -2.05 -40.41
N PHE A 5 2.52 -1.75 -39.25
CA PHE A 5 1.78 -1.76 -37.99
C PHE A 5 1.41 -0.35 -37.51
N PRO A 6 0.11 -0.05 -37.30
CA PRO A 6 -0.35 1.22 -36.74
C PRO A 6 0.33 1.55 -35.41
N ILE A 7 0.57 0.54 -34.55
CA ILE A 7 1.14 0.69 -33.20
C ILE A 7 2.62 1.15 -33.23
N ALA A 8 3.42 0.74 -34.22
CA ALA A 8 4.82 1.15 -34.34
C ALA A 8 4.96 2.66 -34.64
N SER A 9 4.00 3.23 -35.38
CA SER A 9 3.91 4.69 -35.57
C SER A 9 3.55 5.42 -34.26
N GLN A 10 2.77 4.78 -33.38
CA GLN A 10 2.35 5.33 -32.09
C GLN A 10 3.47 5.34 -31.05
N ALA A 11 4.39 4.37 -31.07
CA ALA A 11 5.55 4.34 -30.18
C ALA A 11 6.49 5.54 -30.38
N LYS A 12 6.54 6.13 -31.59
CA LYS A 12 7.40 7.29 -31.88
C LYS A 12 6.96 8.60 -31.19
N LYS A 13 5.76 8.66 -30.60
CA LYS A 13 5.21 9.81 -29.86
C LYS A 13 4.77 9.43 -28.44
N LEU A 14 5.52 8.57 -27.76
CA LEU A 14 5.27 8.26 -26.35
C LEU A 14 5.52 9.50 -25.48
N THR A 15 4.48 9.98 -24.80
CA THR A 15 4.59 11.00 -23.76
C THR A 15 4.86 10.31 -22.42
N LEU A 16 6.07 10.48 -21.90
CA LEU A 16 6.44 10.06 -20.55
C LEU A 16 6.22 11.21 -19.57
N GLY A 17 6.08 10.89 -18.28
CA GLY A 17 6.23 11.89 -17.24
C GLY A 17 7.62 12.53 -17.32
N TYR A 18 7.71 13.82 -17.00
CA TYR A 18 8.91 14.62 -17.25
C TYR A 18 9.33 15.36 -15.98
N THR A 19 10.63 15.35 -15.68
CA THR A 19 11.24 16.19 -14.65
C THR A 19 11.70 17.50 -15.25
N HIS A 20 11.26 18.63 -14.70
CA HIS A 20 11.70 19.94 -15.16
C HIS A 20 13.17 20.20 -14.81
N SER A 21 13.82 21.16 -15.50
CA SER A 21 15.26 21.45 -15.32
C SER A 21 15.63 21.66 -13.86
N SER A 22 14.87 22.46 -13.11
CA SER A 22 15.12 22.74 -11.70
C SER A 22 15.06 21.49 -10.81
N GLU A 23 14.22 20.51 -11.15
CA GLU A 23 14.11 19.26 -10.41
C GLU A 23 15.26 18.32 -10.73
N ALA A 24 15.63 18.22 -12.01
CA ALA A 24 16.78 17.45 -12.46
C ALA A 24 18.07 17.99 -11.82
N GLU A 25 18.25 19.32 -11.81
CA GLU A 25 19.34 20.00 -11.11
C GLU A 25 19.31 19.70 -9.60
N GLY A 26 18.11 19.70 -9.00
CA GLY A 26 17.90 19.33 -7.59
C GLY A 26 18.33 17.91 -7.23
N LEU A 27 18.29 16.96 -8.17
CA LEU A 27 18.81 15.60 -7.97
C LEU A 27 20.35 15.54 -8.02
N GLU A 28 20.96 16.50 -8.70
CA GLU A 28 22.39 16.52 -9.04
C GLU A 28 23.22 17.48 -8.18
N ILE A 29 22.63 18.12 -7.17
CA ILE A 29 23.34 18.97 -6.21
C ILE A 29 24.46 18.18 -5.49
N PRO A 30 25.54 18.83 -5.03
CA PRO A 30 26.55 18.19 -4.20
C PRO A 30 25.95 17.45 -3.00
N PHE A 31 26.57 16.35 -2.58
CA PHE A 31 26.11 15.57 -1.43
C PHE A 31 26.49 16.28 -0.13
N SER A 32 25.50 16.65 0.69
CA SER A 32 25.75 17.20 2.02
C SER A 32 26.00 16.09 3.04
N GLU A 33 26.62 16.44 4.15
CA GLU A 33 26.83 15.50 5.25
C GLU A 33 25.52 15.00 5.84
N GLU A 34 24.55 15.91 6.02
CA GLU A 34 23.22 15.62 6.56
C GLU A 34 22.48 14.63 5.66
N ASP A 35 22.55 14.81 4.34
CA ASP A 35 21.98 13.89 3.35
C ASP A 35 22.56 12.47 3.50
N VAL A 36 23.88 12.37 3.60
CA VAL A 36 24.60 11.08 3.70
C VAL A 36 24.35 10.42 5.06
N PHE A 37 24.41 11.17 6.15
CA PHE A 37 24.20 10.65 7.50
C PHE A 37 22.74 10.26 7.73
N ALA A 38 21.77 11.01 7.18
CA ALA A 38 20.36 10.62 7.19
C ALA A 38 20.13 9.33 6.40
N ALA A 39 20.80 9.14 5.27
CA ALA A 39 20.75 7.88 4.53
C ALA A 39 21.33 6.72 5.34
N LEU A 40 22.47 6.92 6.00
CA LEU A 40 23.13 5.93 6.86
C LEU A 40 22.25 5.52 8.05
N SER A 41 21.65 6.49 8.72
CA SER A 41 20.76 6.28 9.87
C SER A 41 19.50 5.48 9.52
N ASN A 42 19.03 5.60 8.28
CA ASN A 42 17.85 4.90 7.77
C ASN A 42 18.15 3.50 7.21
N LEU A 43 19.42 3.09 7.12
CA LEU A 43 19.79 1.74 6.71
C LEU A 43 19.70 0.78 7.89
N GLY A 44 19.29 -0.47 7.62
CA GLY A 44 19.25 -1.51 8.64
C GLY A 44 20.67 -1.86 9.12
N LYS A 45 20.92 -1.72 10.41
CA LYS A 45 22.24 -1.91 11.03
C LYS A 45 22.73 -3.36 10.96
N ASP A 46 21.83 -4.33 11.18
CA ASP A 46 22.13 -5.77 11.28
C ASP A 46 21.99 -6.52 9.94
N LYS A 47 22.22 -5.85 8.81
CA LYS A 47 22.18 -6.50 7.50
C LYS A 47 23.52 -7.15 7.19
N ALA A 48 23.49 -8.30 6.52
CA ALA A 48 24.68 -9.00 6.07
C ALA A 48 25.58 -8.07 5.23
N PRO A 49 26.90 -8.09 5.48
CA PRO A 49 27.86 -7.24 4.78
C PRO A 49 28.11 -7.73 3.35
N GLY A 50 28.81 -6.91 2.56
CA GLY A 50 29.37 -7.33 1.28
C GLY A 50 30.76 -7.96 1.44
N LEU A 51 31.55 -7.88 0.38
CA LEU A 51 32.92 -8.42 0.31
C LEU A 51 33.89 -7.83 1.34
N ASP A 52 33.65 -6.60 1.79
CA ASP A 52 34.50 -5.87 2.74
C ASP A 52 34.26 -6.30 4.19
N GLY A 53 33.24 -7.11 4.48
CA GLY A 53 32.90 -7.57 5.83
C GLY A 53 32.29 -6.49 6.73
N PHE A 54 32.28 -5.23 6.33
CA PHE A 54 31.73 -4.13 7.12
C PHE A 54 30.20 -4.05 6.97
N THR A 55 29.51 -4.08 8.11
CA THR A 55 28.06 -3.86 8.17
C THR A 55 27.73 -2.37 8.20
N THR A 56 26.46 -2.01 7.96
CA THR A 56 25.98 -0.64 8.17
C THR A 56 26.18 -0.18 9.63
N ALA A 57 26.13 -1.10 10.61
CA ALA A 57 26.38 -0.77 12.00
C ALA A 57 27.79 -0.18 12.22
N PHE A 58 28.82 -0.75 11.59
CA PHE A 58 30.19 -0.23 11.67
C PHE A 58 30.25 1.24 11.22
N TRP A 59 29.73 1.54 10.02
CA TRP A 59 29.75 2.90 9.48
C TRP A 59 28.95 3.89 10.35
N PHE A 60 27.84 3.45 10.94
CA PHE A 60 27.03 4.28 11.82
C PHE A 60 27.74 4.60 13.14
N PHE A 61 28.30 3.59 13.82
CA PHE A 61 28.93 3.79 15.13
C PHE A 61 30.32 4.42 15.03
N CYS A 62 31.02 4.21 13.91
CA CYS A 62 32.33 4.79 13.67
C CYS A 62 32.27 6.07 12.83
N TRP A 63 31.09 6.68 12.64
CA TRP A 63 30.89 7.83 11.76
C TRP A 63 31.89 8.94 12.02
N ASP A 64 32.10 9.32 13.28
CA ASP A 64 33.02 10.39 13.66
C ASP A 64 34.48 10.12 13.26
N VAL A 65 34.85 8.85 13.05
CA VAL A 65 36.18 8.43 12.62
C VAL A 65 36.32 8.41 11.09
N VAL A 66 35.30 7.91 10.37
CA VAL A 66 35.37 7.61 8.92
C VAL A 66 34.66 8.63 8.03
N LYS A 67 34.01 9.63 8.63
CA LYS A 67 33.19 10.64 7.94
C LYS A 67 33.98 11.37 6.85
N VAL A 68 35.24 11.71 7.11
CA VAL A 68 36.06 12.50 6.17
C VAL A 68 36.27 11.73 4.87
N GLU A 69 36.60 10.45 4.97
CA GLU A 69 36.82 9.54 3.85
C GLU A 69 35.52 9.25 3.10
N ILE A 70 34.41 9.02 3.82
CA ILE A 70 33.10 8.83 3.20
C ILE A 70 32.71 10.07 2.41
N MET A 71 32.80 11.26 2.99
CA MET A 71 32.45 12.50 2.29
C MET A 71 33.41 12.77 1.12
N GLY A 72 34.68 12.40 1.24
CA GLY A 72 35.64 12.41 0.13
C GLY A 72 35.18 11.52 -1.04
N PHE A 73 34.74 10.29 -0.75
CA PHE A 73 34.18 9.36 -1.74
C PHE A 73 32.94 9.95 -2.43
N PHE A 74 32.02 10.57 -1.69
CA PHE A 74 30.82 11.19 -2.28
C PHE A 74 31.17 12.40 -3.16
N ARG A 75 32.15 13.23 -2.77
CA ARG A 75 32.64 14.34 -3.60
C ARG A 75 33.26 13.83 -4.90
N GLU A 76 34.15 12.84 -4.83
CA GLU A 76 34.77 12.26 -6.03
C GLU A 76 33.72 11.66 -6.97
N PHE A 77 32.74 10.93 -6.41
CA PHE A 77 31.64 10.38 -7.19
C PHE A 77 30.81 11.47 -7.86
N HIS A 78 30.55 12.58 -7.16
CA HIS A 78 29.80 13.71 -7.71
C HIS A 78 30.51 14.34 -8.91
N GLU A 79 31.80 14.64 -8.75
CA GLU A 79 32.62 15.33 -9.76
C GLU A 79 32.93 14.44 -10.97
N ARG A 80 33.32 13.18 -10.72
CA ARG A 80 33.83 12.28 -11.75
C ARG A 80 32.78 11.32 -12.30
N GLY A 81 31.66 11.15 -11.61
CA GLY A 81 30.60 10.20 -11.96
C GLY A 81 31.00 8.73 -11.85
N ARG A 82 32.09 8.42 -11.14
CA ARG A 82 32.66 7.08 -11.04
C ARG A 82 33.26 6.84 -9.66
N PHE A 83 33.45 5.56 -9.33
CA PHE A 83 34.13 5.11 -8.13
C PHE A 83 34.92 3.82 -8.42
N VAL A 84 35.81 3.42 -7.50
CA VAL A 84 36.65 2.22 -7.67
C VAL A 84 35.78 0.96 -7.86
N LYS A 85 36.00 0.22 -8.95
CA LYS A 85 35.15 -0.92 -9.35
C LYS A 85 35.02 -2.02 -8.29
N SER A 86 36.02 -2.19 -7.42
CA SER A 86 35.97 -3.15 -6.30
C SER A 86 34.83 -2.86 -5.32
N LEU A 87 34.43 -1.59 -5.15
CA LEU A 87 33.28 -1.22 -4.31
C LEU A 87 31.95 -1.70 -4.89
N ASN A 88 31.89 -2.00 -6.20
CA ASN A 88 30.69 -2.56 -6.85
C ASN A 88 30.69 -4.10 -6.92
N ALA A 89 31.71 -4.76 -6.36
CA ALA A 89 31.74 -6.19 -6.29
C ALA A 89 30.66 -6.69 -5.31
N THR A 90 29.90 -7.71 -5.72
CA THR A 90 28.65 -8.12 -5.08
C THR A 90 28.60 -9.63 -4.93
N PHE A 91 28.26 -10.14 -3.75
CA PHE A 91 27.99 -11.56 -3.58
C PHE A 91 26.58 -11.91 -4.05
N LEU A 92 26.43 -13.04 -4.72
CA LEU A 92 25.14 -13.58 -5.15
C LEU A 92 24.79 -14.81 -4.31
N VAL A 93 23.74 -14.69 -3.50
CA VAL A 93 23.21 -15.79 -2.67
C VAL A 93 21.94 -16.33 -3.31
N LEU A 94 21.84 -17.65 -3.46
CA LEU A 94 20.66 -18.31 -3.98
C LEU A 94 19.72 -18.72 -2.84
N VAL A 95 18.56 -18.06 -2.74
CA VAL A 95 17.55 -18.37 -1.73
C VAL A 95 16.46 -19.25 -2.36
N PRO A 96 16.17 -20.44 -1.81
CA PRO A 96 15.15 -21.32 -2.38
C PRO A 96 13.75 -20.70 -2.27
N LYS A 97 12.98 -20.74 -3.36
CA LYS A 97 11.59 -20.27 -3.43
C LYS A 97 10.61 -21.27 -2.81
N LYS A 98 10.97 -22.55 -2.82
CA LYS A 98 10.17 -23.69 -2.31
C LYS A 98 11.10 -24.69 -1.60
N GLY A 99 10.53 -25.54 -0.76
CA GLY A 99 11.26 -26.69 -0.19
C GLY A 99 11.62 -27.69 -1.28
N GLY A 100 12.77 -28.36 -1.16
CA GLY A 100 13.25 -29.33 -2.17
C GLY A 100 13.57 -28.67 -3.51
N ALA A 101 14.17 -27.48 -3.50
CA ALA A 101 14.57 -26.79 -4.74
C ALA A 101 15.75 -27.52 -5.41
N GLU A 102 15.56 -27.97 -6.65
CA GLU A 102 16.57 -28.72 -7.43
C GLU A 102 17.07 -27.89 -8.62
N ASP A 103 16.17 -27.18 -9.31
CA ASP A 103 16.51 -26.39 -10.49
C ASP A 103 16.94 -24.95 -10.13
N LEU A 104 17.84 -24.33 -10.90
CA LEU A 104 18.23 -22.91 -10.74
C LEU A 104 17.03 -21.94 -10.75
N LYS A 105 15.96 -22.25 -11.51
CA LYS A 105 14.74 -21.43 -11.56
C LYS A 105 13.97 -21.41 -10.23
N ASP A 106 14.18 -22.43 -9.39
CA ASP A 106 13.59 -22.54 -8.05
C ASP A 106 14.31 -21.68 -7.02
N PHE A 107 15.45 -21.08 -7.37
CA PHE A 107 16.17 -20.14 -6.52
C PHE A 107 15.90 -18.69 -6.92
N ARG A 108 15.98 -17.82 -5.93
CA ARG A 108 15.97 -16.38 -6.08
C ARG A 108 17.39 -15.86 -5.83
N PRO A 109 18.03 -15.22 -6.82
CA PRO A 109 19.34 -14.60 -6.61
C PRO A 109 19.18 -13.33 -5.77
N ILE A 110 19.86 -13.27 -4.63
CA ILE A 110 19.93 -12.08 -3.77
C ILE A 110 21.34 -11.53 -3.81
N SER A 111 21.44 -10.26 -4.19
CA SER A 111 22.68 -9.48 -4.22
C SER A 111 23.00 -8.95 -2.81
N LEU A 112 24.09 -9.44 -2.22
CA LEU A 112 24.69 -8.82 -1.03
C LEU A 112 25.68 -7.75 -1.50
N VAL A 113 25.17 -6.53 -1.56
CA VAL A 113 25.94 -5.37 -2.03
C VAL A 113 26.78 -4.78 -0.91
N GLY A 114 28.02 -4.35 -1.23
CA GLY A 114 28.94 -3.68 -0.31
C GLY A 114 28.29 -2.50 0.41
N SER A 115 28.62 -2.33 1.69
CA SER A 115 27.93 -1.39 2.58
C SER A 115 28.15 0.08 2.21
N LEU A 116 29.36 0.44 1.76
CA LEU A 116 29.66 1.80 1.26
C LEU A 116 28.90 2.11 -0.04
N TYR A 117 28.89 1.20 -1.02
CA TYR A 117 28.06 1.36 -2.21
C TYR A 117 26.57 1.43 -1.84
N LYS A 118 26.11 0.60 -0.89
CA LYS A 118 24.72 0.59 -0.44
C LYS A 118 24.31 1.93 0.17
N LEU A 119 25.23 2.59 0.87
CA LEU A 119 25.04 3.97 1.33
C LEU A 119 24.86 4.94 0.16
N LEU A 120 25.73 4.88 -0.86
CA LEU A 120 25.56 5.67 -2.09
C LEU A 120 24.21 5.42 -2.77
N ALA A 121 23.88 4.14 -3.03
CA ALA A 121 22.62 3.74 -3.63
C ALA A 121 21.42 4.24 -2.82
N LYS A 122 21.51 4.25 -1.49
CA LYS A 122 20.48 4.78 -0.60
C LYS A 122 20.35 6.30 -0.70
N VAL A 123 21.45 7.05 -0.79
CA VAL A 123 21.42 8.51 -1.04
C VAL A 123 20.75 8.81 -2.38
N LEU A 124 21.16 8.12 -3.45
CA LEU A 124 20.52 8.25 -4.77
C LEU A 124 19.03 7.88 -4.71
N THR A 125 18.69 6.81 -3.99
CA THR A 125 17.29 6.40 -3.76
C THR A 125 16.50 7.50 -3.06
N ASN A 126 17.06 8.15 -2.05
CA ASN A 126 16.39 9.24 -1.35
C ASN A 126 16.14 10.46 -2.26
N ARG A 127 17.03 10.70 -3.22
CA ARG A 127 16.86 11.77 -4.23
C ARG A 127 15.80 11.41 -5.26
N ILE A 128 15.88 10.23 -5.90
CA ILE A 128 14.94 9.86 -6.96
C ILE A 128 13.49 9.77 -6.47
N LYS A 129 13.26 9.36 -5.21
CA LYS A 129 11.93 9.34 -4.58
C LYS A 129 11.19 10.66 -4.71
N LYS A 130 11.90 11.80 -4.64
CA LYS A 130 11.31 13.15 -4.70
C LYS A 130 10.60 13.43 -6.02
N VAL A 131 10.99 12.76 -7.11
CA VAL A 131 10.41 12.96 -8.45
C VAL A 131 9.50 11.82 -8.90
N MET A 132 9.51 10.67 -8.21
CA MET A 132 8.73 9.48 -8.61
C MET A 132 7.24 9.76 -8.79
N GLY A 133 6.64 10.58 -7.92
CA GLY A 133 5.22 10.92 -8.00
C GLY A 133 4.82 11.69 -9.27
N LYS A 134 5.77 12.36 -9.93
CA LYS A 134 5.56 13.14 -11.15
C LYS A 134 5.84 12.34 -12.41
N VAL A 135 6.89 11.52 -12.41
CA VAL A 135 7.30 10.75 -13.60
C VAL A 135 6.52 9.45 -13.77
N ILE A 136 5.98 8.88 -12.68
CA ILE A 136 5.26 7.62 -12.69
C ILE A 136 3.74 7.83 -12.67
N SER A 137 3.07 7.24 -13.66
CA SER A 137 1.62 7.32 -13.83
C SER A 137 0.85 6.67 -12.68
N LYS A 138 -0.40 7.12 -12.46
CA LYS A 138 -1.26 6.66 -11.36
C LYS A 138 -1.46 5.15 -11.26
N PRO A 139 -1.55 4.37 -12.36
CA PRO A 139 -1.74 2.91 -12.30
C PRO A 139 -0.64 2.12 -11.57
N GLN A 140 0.56 2.67 -11.39
CA GLN A 140 1.63 2.03 -10.64
C GLN A 140 1.51 2.29 -9.14
N ASN A 141 1.25 1.26 -8.35
CA ASN A 141 0.97 1.41 -6.92
C ASN A 141 2.20 1.13 -6.04
N ALA A 142 3.32 0.70 -6.61
CA ALA A 142 4.55 0.42 -5.87
C ALA A 142 5.62 1.50 -6.03
N PHE A 143 6.44 1.68 -5.00
CA PHE A 143 7.62 2.57 -4.98
C PHE A 143 7.37 4.04 -5.35
N VAL A 144 6.13 4.50 -5.17
CA VAL A 144 5.77 5.92 -5.24
C VAL A 144 5.22 6.34 -3.89
N GLU A 145 5.71 7.44 -3.36
CA GLU A 145 5.30 7.95 -2.04
C GLU A 145 3.79 8.23 -2.00
N GLY A 146 3.15 7.86 -0.90
CA GLY A 146 1.71 8.01 -0.70
C GLY A 146 0.84 6.91 -1.32
N ARG A 147 1.38 6.01 -2.16
CA ARG A 147 0.62 4.88 -2.74
C ARG A 147 0.78 3.62 -1.89
N GLN A 148 -0.32 2.92 -1.62
CA GLN A 148 -0.31 1.73 -0.77
C GLN A 148 -0.63 0.46 -1.59
N ILE A 149 -0.08 -0.67 -1.14
CA ILE A 149 -0.38 -2.00 -1.73
C ILE A 149 -1.86 -2.34 -1.67
N LEU A 150 -2.55 -1.90 -0.61
CA LEU A 150 -3.97 -2.14 -0.41
C LEU A 150 -4.83 -1.41 -1.43
N ASP A 151 -4.38 -0.25 -1.93
CA ASP A 151 -5.12 0.52 -2.94
C ASP A 151 -5.26 -0.29 -4.23
N ALA A 152 -4.19 -0.95 -4.68
CA ALA A 152 -4.22 -1.79 -5.88
C ALA A 152 -5.21 -2.95 -5.74
N VAL A 153 -5.19 -3.65 -4.59
CA VAL A 153 -6.10 -4.78 -4.34
C VAL A 153 -7.55 -4.31 -4.24
N LEU A 154 -7.78 -3.16 -3.61
CA LEU A 154 -9.10 -2.56 -3.49
C LEU A 154 -9.66 -2.19 -4.86
N ILE A 155 -8.89 -1.45 -5.67
CA ILE A 155 -9.30 -1.04 -7.01
C ILE A 155 -9.60 -2.26 -7.89
N ALA A 156 -8.76 -3.29 -7.83
CA ALA A 156 -8.98 -4.54 -8.58
C ALA A 156 -10.29 -5.24 -8.16
N ASN A 157 -10.55 -5.37 -6.85
CA ASN A 157 -11.79 -5.99 -6.36
C ASN A 157 -13.04 -5.17 -6.74
N GLU A 158 -12.97 -3.84 -6.66
CA GLU A 158 -14.08 -2.98 -7.09
C GLU A 158 -14.33 -3.04 -8.59
N ALA A 159 -13.28 -3.13 -9.40
CA ALA A 159 -13.40 -3.29 -10.85
C ALA A 159 -14.13 -4.59 -11.20
N VAL A 160 -13.72 -5.70 -10.58
CA VAL A 160 -14.33 -7.03 -10.76
C VAL A 160 -15.78 -7.04 -10.28
N ASP A 161 -16.06 -6.55 -9.06
CA ASP A 161 -17.41 -6.53 -8.48
C ASP A 161 -18.35 -5.61 -9.29
N SER A 162 -17.87 -4.46 -9.77
CA SER A 162 -18.64 -3.57 -10.65
C SER A 162 -19.01 -4.26 -11.97
N ARG A 163 -18.09 -5.01 -12.58
CA ARG A 163 -18.31 -5.72 -13.84
C ARG A 163 -19.30 -6.87 -13.68
N LEU A 164 -19.16 -7.66 -12.60
CA LEU A 164 -20.10 -8.73 -12.26
C LEU A 164 -21.52 -8.18 -12.04
N LYS A 165 -21.66 -7.02 -11.40
CA LYS A 165 -22.97 -6.37 -11.18
C LYS A 165 -23.62 -5.82 -12.44
N SER A 166 -22.84 -5.31 -13.38
CA SER A 166 -23.39 -4.84 -14.66
C SER A 166 -23.77 -5.98 -15.60
N ASN A 167 -23.42 -7.23 -15.26
CA ASN A 167 -23.60 -8.42 -16.08
C ASN A 167 -23.00 -8.24 -17.50
N GLN A 168 -21.92 -7.47 -17.59
CA GLN A 168 -21.16 -7.26 -18.84
C GLN A 168 -19.95 -8.20 -18.85
N GLY A 169 -19.77 -8.96 -19.92
CA GLY A 169 -18.58 -9.80 -20.11
C GLY A 169 -17.30 -8.99 -20.25
N GLY A 170 -16.20 -9.47 -19.71
CA GLY A 170 -14.89 -8.84 -19.84
C GLY A 170 -13.79 -9.80 -19.40
N VAL A 171 -12.56 -9.52 -19.81
CA VAL A 171 -11.39 -10.35 -19.49
C VAL A 171 -10.37 -9.54 -18.70
N MET A 172 -9.78 -10.20 -17.70
CA MET A 172 -8.71 -9.65 -16.89
C MET A 172 -7.47 -10.50 -17.08
N CYS A 173 -6.41 -9.90 -17.60
CA CYS A 173 -5.11 -10.55 -17.81
C CYS A 173 -4.23 -10.31 -16.60
N LYS A 174 -3.86 -11.37 -15.89
CA LYS A 174 -2.83 -11.34 -14.85
C LYS A 174 -1.51 -11.77 -15.48
N LEU A 175 -0.60 -10.82 -15.66
CA LEU A 175 0.68 -11.02 -16.33
C LEU A 175 1.79 -11.22 -15.29
N ASP A 176 2.65 -12.21 -15.52
CA ASP A 176 3.86 -12.49 -14.73
C ASP A 176 5.10 -12.15 -15.57
N ILE A 177 6.01 -11.32 -15.06
CA ILE A 177 7.23 -10.95 -15.79
C ILE A 177 8.35 -11.94 -15.45
N GLU A 178 8.94 -12.56 -16.47
CA GLU A 178 10.01 -13.54 -16.28
C GLU A 178 11.28 -12.86 -15.77
N LYS A 179 11.70 -13.22 -14.55
CA LYS A 179 12.96 -12.77 -13.92
C LYS A 179 13.10 -11.24 -14.04
N ALA A 180 12.06 -10.53 -13.61
CA ALA A 180 11.85 -9.11 -13.83
C ALA A 180 13.10 -8.22 -13.62
N TYR A 181 13.87 -8.44 -12.54
CA TYR A 181 15.09 -7.65 -12.30
C TYR A 181 16.23 -8.05 -13.23
N ASP A 182 16.43 -9.34 -13.50
CA ASP A 182 17.61 -9.87 -14.18
C ASP A 182 17.67 -9.52 -15.69
N HIS A 183 16.53 -9.18 -16.29
CA HIS A 183 16.43 -9.01 -17.75
C HIS A 183 16.39 -7.55 -18.25
N VAL A 184 16.28 -6.56 -17.35
CA VAL A 184 16.20 -5.14 -17.75
C VAL A 184 17.39 -4.72 -18.62
N CYS A 185 17.12 -4.28 -19.85
CA CYS A 185 18.13 -3.73 -20.74
C CYS A 185 18.61 -2.34 -20.25
N TRP A 186 19.90 -2.21 -19.96
CA TRP A 186 20.47 -0.94 -19.49
C TRP A 186 20.34 0.18 -20.52
N LYS A 187 20.62 -0.10 -21.80
CA LYS A 187 20.50 0.90 -22.87
C LYS A 187 19.08 1.47 -22.94
N PHE A 188 18.08 0.60 -22.83
CA PHE A 188 16.67 1.01 -22.78
C PHE A 188 16.40 1.91 -21.56
N LEU A 189 16.79 1.47 -20.36
CA LEU A 189 16.59 2.24 -19.13
C LEU A 189 17.23 3.64 -19.20
N LEU A 190 18.46 3.75 -19.69
CA LEU A 190 19.16 5.03 -19.81
C LEU A 190 18.47 5.96 -20.83
N VAL A 191 17.97 5.42 -21.94
CA VAL A 191 17.18 6.20 -22.90
C VAL A 191 15.87 6.68 -22.28
N VAL A 192 15.20 5.85 -21.46
CA VAL A 192 13.97 6.23 -20.74
C VAL A 192 14.25 7.37 -19.76
N LEU A 193 15.30 7.26 -18.94
CA LEU A 193 15.71 8.34 -18.02
C LEU A 193 15.95 9.66 -18.76
N LYS A 194 16.68 9.60 -19.89
CA LYS A 194 16.90 10.78 -20.74
C LYS A 194 15.61 11.37 -21.27
N LYS A 195 14.67 10.54 -21.72
CA LYS A 195 13.36 10.98 -22.22
C LYS A 195 12.45 11.55 -21.12
N MET A 196 12.63 11.09 -19.88
CA MET A 196 11.94 11.63 -18.70
C MET A 196 12.56 12.92 -18.17
N GLY A 197 13.64 13.44 -18.79
CA GLY A 197 14.24 14.71 -18.41
C GLY A 197 15.26 14.62 -17.28
N PHE A 198 15.71 13.43 -16.88
CA PHE A 198 16.81 13.30 -15.92
C PHE A 198 18.08 13.90 -16.53
N GLY A 199 18.86 14.59 -15.69
CA GLY A 199 20.09 15.24 -16.14
C GLY A 199 21.19 14.24 -16.52
N GLU A 200 22.13 14.71 -17.34
CA GLU A 200 23.19 13.88 -17.90
C GLU A 200 24.14 13.34 -16.82
N ARG A 201 24.37 14.10 -15.74
CA ARG A 201 25.21 13.65 -14.62
C ARG A 201 24.53 12.51 -13.88
N TRP A 202 23.24 12.64 -13.60
CA TRP A 202 22.44 11.59 -12.98
C TRP A 202 22.45 10.32 -13.83
N ILE A 203 22.23 10.43 -15.14
CA ILE A 203 22.23 9.26 -16.05
C ILE A 203 23.58 8.55 -16.00
N LYS A 204 24.70 9.28 -16.02
CA LYS A 204 26.05 8.72 -15.87
C LYS A 204 26.26 8.02 -14.53
N TRP A 205 25.74 8.59 -13.43
CA TRP A 205 25.77 7.95 -12.11
C TRP A 205 25.04 6.61 -12.11
N ILE A 206 23.83 6.57 -12.70
CA ILE A 206 23.03 5.34 -12.81
C ILE A 206 23.74 4.32 -13.70
N GLU A 207 24.23 4.73 -14.86
CA GLU A 207 24.99 3.88 -15.78
C GLU A 207 26.19 3.25 -15.08
N TRP A 208 26.99 4.02 -14.34
CA TRP A 208 28.14 3.49 -13.62
C TRP A 208 27.72 2.50 -12.53
N CYS A 209 26.66 2.82 -11.77
CA CYS A 209 26.13 1.97 -10.72
C CYS A 209 25.72 0.57 -11.21
N ILE A 210 25.04 0.50 -12.36
CA ILE A 210 24.49 -0.76 -12.88
C ILE A 210 25.49 -1.53 -13.75
N SER A 211 26.35 -0.83 -14.51
CA SER A 211 27.21 -1.48 -15.52
C SER A 211 28.53 -2.02 -14.98
N THR A 212 29.02 -1.51 -13.84
CA THR A 212 30.34 -1.88 -13.31
C THR A 212 30.31 -3.03 -12.29
N VAL A 213 29.15 -3.64 -12.10
CA VAL A 213 28.94 -4.70 -11.11
C VAL A 213 29.72 -5.96 -11.47
N ARG A 214 30.40 -6.55 -10.48
CA ARG A 214 31.04 -7.87 -10.58
C ARG A 214 30.41 -8.79 -9.56
N PHE A 215 29.83 -9.89 -10.02
CA PHE A 215 29.18 -10.87 -9.16
C PHE A 215 30.12 -12.01 -8.81
N SER A 216 30.06 -12.48 -7.57
CA SER A 216 30.65 -13.74 -7.14
C SER A 216 29.57 -14.58 -6.45
N VAL A 217 29.36 -15.81 -6.90
CA VAL A 217 28.31 -16.68 -6.33
C VAL A 217 28.82 -17.27 -5.02
N LEU A 218 28.02 -17.17 -3.96
CA LEU A 218 28.33 -17.83 -2.68
C LEU A 218 27.80 -19.26 -2.71
N ILE A 219 28.72 -20.22 -2.78
CA ILE A 219 28.45 -21.65 -2.72
C ILE A 219 28.90 -22.14 -1.34
N ASN A 220 27.96 -22.61 -0.52
CA ASN A 220 28.21 -23.06 0.86
C ASN A 220 29.00 -22.02 1.71
N GLY A 221 28.69 -20.74 1.52
CA GLY A 221 29.35 -19.63 2.21
C GLY A 221 30.70 -19.19 1.63
N SER A 222 31.21 -19.88 0.60
CA SER A 222 32.47 -19.55 -0.06
C SER A 222 32.24 -18.89 -1.42
N PRO A 223 32.93 -17.78 -1.74
CA PRO A 223 32.79 -17.12 -3.04
C PRO A 223 33.47 -17.91 -4.15
N SER A 224 32.78 -18.04 -5.28
CA SER A 224 33.25 -18.79 -6.45
C SER A 224 33.34 -17.89 -7.68
N GLY A 225 34.58 -17.50 -8.03
CA GLY A 225 34.90 -16.71 -9.22
C GLY A 225 34.25 -15.34 -9.28
N PHE A 226 34.58 -14.55 -10.31
CA PHE A 226 33.89 -13.31 -10.62
C PHE A 226 33.40 -13.31 -12.07
N PHE A 227 32.17 -12.88 -12.28
CA PHE A 227 31.62 -12.61 -13.60
C PHE A 227 30.99 -11.21 -13.65
N GLN A 228 30.84 -10.67 -14.86
CA GLN A 228 30.16 -9.39 -15.11
C GLN A 228 28.78 -9.64 -15.70
N SER A 229 27.85 -8.73 -15.41
CA SER A 229 26.57 -8.72 -16.10
C SER A 229 26.59 -7.75 -17.29
N SER A 230 25.72 -7.98 -18.27
CA SER A 230 25.48 -7.10 -19.41
C SER A 230 24.09 -6.45 -19.38
N ARG A 231 23.24 -6.88 -18.43
CA ARG A 231 21.86 -6.40 -18.23
C ARG A 231 21.39 -6.68 -16.80
N GLY A 232 20.20 -6.21 -16.48
CA GLY A 232 19.53 -6.50 -15.22
C GLY A 232 19.89 -5.56 -14.07
N LEU A 233 19.06 -5.60 -13.04
CA LEU A 233 19.15 -4.80 -11.83
C LEU A 233 19.36 -5.74 -10.63
N ARG A 234 20.03 -5.25 -9.58
CA ARG A 234 20.39 -6.09 -8.43
C ARG A 234 19.23 -6.27 -7.46
N GLN A 235 18.80 -7.50 -7.27
CA GLN A 235 17.84 -7.82 -6.23
C GLN A 235 18.49 -7.73 -4.84
N GLY A 236 18.24 -6.63 -4.12
CA GLY A 236 18.88 -6.32 -2.82
C GLY A 236 19.55 -4.95 -2.78
N ASP A 237 19.67 -4.29 -3.94
CA ASP A 237 20.11 -2.91 -4.07
C ASP A 237 18.92 -1.94 -3.85
N PRO A 238 19.02 -0.96 -2.93
CA PRO A 238 17.96 0.02 -2.67
C PRO A 238 17.47 0.79 -3.91
N LEU A 239 18.36 1.01 -4.89
CA LEU A 239 18.07 1.83 -6.07
C LEU A 239 17.31 1.04 -7.14
N SER A 240 17.57 -0.27 -7.24
CA SER A 240 17.05 -1.14 -8.29
C SER A 240 15.51 -1.12 -8.44
N PRO A 241 14.70 -1.14 -7.36
CA PRO A 241 13.24 -1.10 -7.50
C PRO A 241 12.70 0.16 -8.17
N TYR A 242 13.33 1.32 -7.93
CA TYR A 242 12.91 2.59 -8.55
C TYR A 242 13.21 2.60 -10.05
N LEU A 243 14.40 2.12 -10.42
CA LEU A 243 14.79 1.96 -11.82
C LEU A 243 13.89 0.95 -12.56
N PHE A 244 13.50 -0.13 -11.88
CA PHE A 244 12.57 -1.10 -12.44
C PHE A 244 11.19 -0.48 -12.70
N VAL A 245 10.66 0.29 -11.75
CA VAL A 245 9.37 0.98 -11.92
C VAL A 245 9.43 2.00 -13.06
N ILE A 246 10.55 2.72 -13.24
CA ILE A 246 10.76 3.62 -14.38
C ILE A 246 10.74 2.86 -15.71
N ALA A 247 11.35 1.67 -15.78
CA ALA A 247 11.28 0.83 -16.97
C ALA A 247 9.83 0.37 -17.26
N MET A 248 9.09 -0.02 -16.21
CA MET A 248 7.69 -0.44 -16.32
C MET A 248 6.72 0.70 -16.69
N GLU A 249 7.06 1.97 -16.41
CA GLU A 249 6.24 3.12 -16.83
C GLU A 249 6.06 3.16 -18.36
N VAL A 250 7.06 2.72 -19.12
CA VAL A 250 6.94 2.64 -20.59
C VAL A 250 5.81 1.68 -21.00
N PHE A 251 5.67 0.55 -20.31
CA PHE A 251 4.56 -0.37 -20.55
C PHE A 251 3.21 0.26 -20.25
N SER A 252 3.09 0.99 -19.13
CA SER A 252 1.89 1.76 -18.81
C SER A 252 1.55 2.79 -19.90
N CYS A 253 2.55 3.52 -20.41
CA CYS A 253 2.36 4.49 -21.48
C CYS A 253 1.94 3.83 -22.81
N LEU A 254 2.51 2.67 -23.13
CA LEU A 254 2.11 1.89 -24.31
C LEU A 254 0.64 1.46 -24.23
N LEU A 255 0.19 0.95 -23.08
CA LEU A 255 -1.22 0.61 -22.85
C LEU A 255 -2.13 1.83 -22.99
N ARG A 256 -1.79 2.95 -22.33
CA ARG A 256 -2.56 4.21 -22.44
C ARG A 256 -2.66 4.69 -23.89
N ARG A 257 -1.56 4.60 -24.64
CA ARG A 257 -1.55 5.01 -26.05
C ARG A 257 -2.42 4.12 -26.91
N ALA A 258 -2.40 2.80 -26.69
CA ALA A 258 -3.26 1.85 -27.38
C ALA A 258 -4.75 2.13 -27.11
N ILE A 259 -5.09 2.50 -25.87
CA ILE A 259 -6.45 2.91 -25.49
C ILE A 259 -6.86 4.21 -26.20
N SER A 260 -6.01 5.24 -26.18
CA SER A 260 -6.29 6.49 -26.90
C SER A 260 -6.37 6.30 -28.43
N GLY A 261 -5.72 5.26 -28.96
CA GLY A 261 -5.80 4.87 -30.36
C GLY A 261 -7.00 4.00 -30.71
N GLY A 262 -7.83 3.60 -29.74
CA GLY A 262 -8.99 2.73 -29.94
C GLY A 262 -8.68 1.24 -30.08
N PHE A 263 -7.43 0.81 -29.88
CA PHE A 263 -7.01 -0.59 -30.00
C PHE A 263 -7.37 -1.44 -28.77
N LEU A 264 -7.48 -0.80 -27.61
CA LEU A 264 -7.86 -1.42 -26.35
C LEU A 264 -9.01 -0.65 -25.72
N SER A 265 -9.99 -1.39 -25.19
CA SER A 265 -11.07 -0.82 -24.38
C SER A 265 -10.80 -1.05 -22.90
N VAL A 266 -11.41 -0.21 -22.06
CA VAL A 266 -11.16 -0.16 -20.61
C VAL A 266 -12.44 -0.38 -19.84
N TRP A 267 -12.33 -0.92 -18.63
CA TRP A 267 -13.49 -1.10 -17.77
C TRP A 267 -13.95 0.23 -17.18
N ARG A 268 -15.28 0.40 -17.13
CA ARG A 268 -15.93 1.58 -16.57
C ARG A 268 -16.49 1.25 -15.20
N VAL A 269 -15.92 1.83 -14.16
CA VAL A 269 -16.42 1.73 -12.79
C VAL A 269 -17.16 3.01 -12.43
N ARG A 270 -18.37 2.89 -11.86
CA ARG A 270 -19.16 4.07 -11.46
C ARG A 270 -18.63 4.64 -10.14
N GLY A 271 -18.19 5.89 -10.16
CA GLY A 271 -17.77 6.66 -8.99
C GLY A 271 -18.93 7.34 -8.25
N ARG A 272 -18.59 7.99 -7.12
CA ARG A 272 -19.54 8.84 -6.35
C ARG A 272 -19.91 10.06 -7.20
N GLY A 273 -21.19 10.26 -7.49
CA GLY A 273 -21.67 11.43 -8.27
C GLY A 273 -22.06 11.14 -9.72
N GLY A 274 -21.86 9.91 -10.22
CA GLY A 274 -22.15 9.55 -11.61
C GLY A 274 -20.94 9.68 -12.55
N GLU A 275 -19.83 10.24 -12.05
CA GLU A 275 -18.55 10.27 -12.73
C GLU A 275 -18.02 8.83 -12.94
N ARG A 276 -17.57 8.51 -14.16
CA ARG A 276 -17.11 7.17 -14.53
C ARG A 276 -15.59 7.12 -14.48
N ILE A 277 -15.05 6.25 -13.64
CA ILE A 277 -13.61 5.99 -13.57
C ILE A 277 -13.28 4.90 -14.58
N LEU A 278 -12.29 5.17 -15.43
CA LEU A 278 -11.77 4.23 -16.42
C LEU A 278 -10.59 3.48 -15.84
N ILE A 279 -10.68 2.15 -15.77
CA ILE A 279 -9.62 1.29 -15.28
C ILE A 279 -9.14 0.41 -16.43
N SER A 280 -7.87 0.58 -16.79
CA SER A 280 -7.22 -0.18 -17.87
C SER A 280 -6.21 -1.19 -17.36
N HIS A 281 -5.41 -0.82 -16.37
CA HIS A 281 -4.39 -1.68 -15.80
C HIS A 281 -4.03 -1.23 -14.39
N LEU A 282 -3.42 -2.14 -13.62
CA LEU A 282 -2.82 -1.91 -12.32
C LEU A 282 -1.45 -2.56 -12.30
N LEU A 283 -0.44 -1.81 -11.87
CA LEU A 283 0.92 -2.31 -11.69
C LEU A 283 1.29 -2.25 -10.22
N PHE A 284 1.97 -3.30 -9.75
CA PHE A 284 2.66 -3.30 -8.48
C PHE A 284 4.01 -3.99 -8.69
N VAL A 285 5.03 -3.19 -9.04
CA VAL A 285 6.32 -3.74 -9.49
C VAL A 285 6.11 -4.60 -10.74
N ASP A 286 6.36 -5.91 -10.66
CA ASP A 286 6.18 -6.91 -11.72
C ASP A 286 4.75 -7.47 -11.78
N ASP A 287 4.02 -7.48 -10.67
CA ASP A 287 2.62 -7.92 -10.63
C ASP A 287 1.72 -6.98 -11.44
N THR A 288 1.23 -7.47 -12.59
CA THR A 288 0.53 -6.67 -13.58
C THR A 288 -0.86 -7.22 -13.84
N LEU A 289 -1.89 -6.36 -13.69
CA LEU A 289 -3.26 -6.64 -14.12
C LEU A 289 -3.63 -5.74 -15.29
N VAL A 290 -4.19 -6.29 -16.35
CA VAL A 290 -4.76 -5.56 -17.49
C VAL A 290 -6.24 -5.93 -17.62
N PHE A 291 -7.10 -4.92 -17.78
CA PHE A 291 -8.54 -5.07 -17.90
C PHE A 291 -8.97 -4.75 -19.34
N CYS A 292 -9.55 -5.74 -20.02
CA CYS A 292 -9.94 -5.65 -21.41
C CYS A 292 -11.40 -6.08 -21.60
N GLU A 293 -12.01 -5.67 -22.70
CA GLU A 293 -13.29 -6.23 -23.13
C GLU A 293 -13.07 -7.64 -23.70
N GLU A 294 -14.14 -8.44 -23.74
CA GLU A 294 -14.12 -9.77 -24.35
C GLU A 294 -14.04 -9.65 -25.88
N SER A 295 -12.82 -9.49 -26.39
CA SER A 295 -12.56 -9.27 -27.82
C SER A 295 -11.21 -9.86 -28.22
N GLN A 296 -11.25 -10.74 -29.22
CA GLN A 296 -10.07 -11.37 -29.82
C GLN A 296 -9.09 -10.32 -30.35
N ASP A 297 -9.59 -9.32 -31.08
CA ASP A 297 -8.78 -8.20 -31.60
C ASP A 297 -8.04 -7.45 -30.49
N GLN A 298 -8.69 -7.19 -29.35
CA GLN A 298 -8.04 -6.50 -28.23
C GLN A 298 -6.91 -7.33 -27.62
N LEU A 299 -7.09 -8.65 -27.50
CA LEU A 299 -6.06 -9.55 -26.98
C LEU A 299 -4.89 -9.70 -27.96
N MET A 300 -5.16 -9.72 -29.26
CA MET A 300 -4.13 -9.68 -30.30
C MET A 300 -3.30 -8.39 -30.21
N HIS A 301 -3.95 -7.23 -30.09
CA HIS A 301 -3.25 -5.96 -29.88
C HIS A 301 -2.43 -5.96 -28.58
N LEU A 302 -2.95 -6.54 -27.50
CA LEU A 302 -2.22 -6.68 -26.24
C LEU A 302 -0.98 -7.56 -26.43
N SER A 303 -1.11 -8.71 -27.08
CA SER A 303 0.02 -9.62 -27.40
C SER A 303 1.11 -8.88 -28.17
N TRP A 304 0.75 -8.07 -29.17
CA TRP A 304 1.69 -7.24 -29.91
C TRP A 304 2.39 -6.20 -29.02
N LEU A 305 1.66 -5.54 -28.13
CA LEU A 305 2.26 -4.58 -27.19
C LEU A 305 3.26 -5.27 -26.25
N LEU A 306 2.97 -6.49 -25.78
CA LEU A 306 3.89 -7.27 -24.96
C LEU A 306 5.16 -7.62 -25.73
N MET A 307 5.05 -8.09 -26.97
CA MET A 307 6.21 -8.39 -27.82
C MET A 307 7.09 -7.16 -28.07
N TRP A 308 6.47 -6.00 -28.35
CA TRP A 308 7.21 -4.75 -28.52
C TRP A 308 7.90 -4.29 -27.24
N PHE A 309 7.21 -4.39 -26.12
CA PHE A 309 7.79 -4.05 -24.82
C PHE A 309 8.97 -4.95 -24.49
N GLU A 310 8.85 -6.27 -24.72
CA GLU A 310 9.95 -7.23 -24.57
C GLU A 310 11.14 -6.86 -25.47
N ALA A 311 10.90 -6.61 -26.76
CA ALA A 311 11.96 -6.29 -27.72
C ALA A 311 12.74 -5.01 -27.34
N CYS A 312 12.07 -4.01 -26.76
CA CYS A 312 12.71 -2.77 -26.34
C CYS A 312 13.38 -2.89 -24.96
N SER A 313 12.69 -3.45 -23.97
CA SER A 313 13.10 -3.42 -22.57
C SER A 313 13.91 -4.64 -22.12
N GLY A 314 13.83 -5.74 -22.86
CA GLY A 314 14.29 -7.06 -22.44
C GLY A 314 13.35 -7.78 -21.46
N LEU A 315 12.26 -7.14 -21.03
CA LEU A 315 11.31 -7.72 -20.06
C LEU A 315 10.28 -8.60 -20.78
N ARG A 316 10.49 -9.91 -20.67
CA ARG A 316 9.60 -10.93 -21.22
C ARG A 316 8.48 -11.30 -20.25
N VAL A 317 7.27 -11.47 -20.77
CA VAL A 317 6.16 -12.03 -19.99
C VAL A 317 6.24 -13.55 -19.99
N ASN A 318 6.11 -14.15 -18.81
CA ASN A 318 5.97 -15.58 -18.63
C ASN A 318 4.52 -16.00 -18.89
N LEU A 319 4.23 -16.39 -20.12
CA LEU A 319 2.87 -16.79 -20.52
C LEU A 319 2.38 -18.06 -19.80
N GLU A 320 3.28 -18.96 -19.41
CA GLU A 320 2.93 -20.17 -18.64
C GLU A 320 2.45 -19.86 -17.21
N LYS A 321 2.86 -18.73 -16.65
CA LYS A 321 2.44 -18.25 -15.32
C LYS A 321 1.40 -17.14 -15.39
N SER A 322 1.21 -16.57 -16.56
CA SER A 322 0.18 -15.57 -16.80
C SER A 322 -1.18 -16.26 -16.97
N GLU A 323 -2.23 -15.58 -16.51
CA GLU A 323 -3.59 -16.11 -16.47
C GLU A 323 -4.56 -15.12 -17.13
N LEU A 324 -5.44 -15.61 -18.00
CA LEU A 324 -6.60 -14.89 -18.49
C LEU A 324 -7.83 -15.30 -17.68
N ILE A 325 -8.49 -14.33 -17.04
CA ILE A 325 -9.62 -14.59 -16.14
C ILE A 325 -10.87 -13.94 -16.73
N SER A 326 -11.92 -14.74 -16.99
CA SER A 326 -13.23 -14.23 -17.38
C SER A 326 -13.95 -13.59 -16.20
N VAL A 327 -14.59 -12.46 -16.46
CA VAL A 327 -15.40 -11.74 -15.47
C VAL A 327 -16.75 -11.38 -16.11
N GLY A 328 -17.84 -11.90 -15.53
CA GLY A 328 -19.19 -11.75 -16.09
C GLY A 328 -19.55 -12.88 -17.05
N ARG A 329 -20.41 -12.59 -18.04
CA ARG A 329 -20.79 -13.56 -19.08
C ARG A 329 -19.79 -13.47 -20.23
N VAL A 330 -18.93 -14.48 -20.33
CA VAL A 330 -17.92 -14.64 -21.39
C VAL A 330 -18.18 -16.00 -22.02
N ASN A 331 -18.42 -16.04 -23.33
CA ASN A 331 -18.96 -17.25 -23.97
C ASN A 331 -17.88 -18.22 -24.46
N ASP A 332 -16.63 -17.77 -24.72
CA ASP A 332 -15.56 -18.64 -25.23
C ASP A 332 -14.16 -18.18 -24.75
N ILE A 333 -13.83 -18.43 -23.47
CA ILE A 333 -12.52 -18.02 -22.91
C ILE A 333 -11.32 -18.78 -23.51
N GLU A 334 -11.54 -20.00 -23.98
CA GLU A 334 -10.48 -20.87 -24.51
C GLU A 334 -9.90 -20.28 -25.80
N ASP A 335 -10.75 -19.83 -26.73
CA ASP A 335 -10.33 -19.16 -27.96
C ASP A 335 -9.57 -17.85 -27.68
N LEU A 336 -10.05 -17.08 -26.70
CA LEU A 336 -9.38 -15.85 -26.26
C LEU A 336 -8.00 -16.13 -25.66
N THR A 337 -7.81 -17.26 -24.98
CA THR A 337 -6.49 -17.64 -24.46
C THR A 337 -5.49 -18.03 -25.54
N LEU A 338 -5.94 -18.58 -26.67
CA LEU A 338 -5.05 -18.96 -27.77
C LEU A 338 -4.34 -17.75 -28.39
N GLU A 339 -5.00 -16.59 -28.43
CA GLU A 339 -4.41 -15.35 -28.95
C GLU A 339 -3.27 -14.81 -28.08
N LEU A 340 -3.45 -14.86 -26.76
CA LEU A 340 -2.44 -14.37 -25.81
C LEU A 340 -1.40 -15.45 -25.47
N GLY A 341 -1.76 -16.73 -25.64
CA GLY A 341 -0.92 -17.89 -25.34
C GLY A 341 -0.76 -18.17 -23.85
N CYS A 342 -1.71 -17.75 -23.00
CA CYS A 342 -1.64 -17.88 -21.55
C CYS A 342 -2.68 -18.86 -20.97
N LYS A 343 -2.59 -19.18 -19.68
CA LYS A 343 -3.50 -20.15 -19.04
C LYS A 343 -4.88 -19.54 -18.78
N VAL A 344 -5.93 -20.35 -18.86
CA VAL A 344 -7.26 -19.98 -18.34
C VAL A 344 -7.19 -19.97 -16.82
N GLY A 345 -7.43 -18.80 -16.22
CA GLY A 345 -7.60 -18.63 -14.77
C GLY A 345 -9.07 -18.53 -14.38
N GLY A 346 -9.35 -18.44 -13.07
CA GLY A 346 -10.71 -18.33 -12.56
C GLY A 346 -10.80 -17.48 -11.30
N LEU A 347 -11.99 -16.94 -11.04
CA LEU A 347 -12.32 -16.28 -9.78
C LEU A 347 -12.93 -17.29 -8.79
N PRO A 348 -12.63 -17.19 -7.48
CA PRO A 348 -11.71 -16.22 -6.86
C PRO A 348 -10.24 -16.56 -7.10
N SER A 349 -9.41 -15.54 -7.35
CA SER A 349 -7.96 -15.68 -7.53
C SER A 349 -7.17 -14.96 -6.42
N CYS A 350 -5.84 -14.99 -6.49
CA CYS A 350 -4.95 -14.28 -5.55
C CYS A 350 -4.19 -13.16 -6.28
N TYR A 351 -4.25 -11.95 -5.73
CA TYR A 351 -3.51 -10.77 -6.20
C TYR A 351 -2.84 -10.08 -5.01
N LEU A 352 -1.52 -9.88 -5.09
CA LEU A 352 -0.71 -9.28 -4.01
C LEU A 352 -0.90 -9.97 -2.65
N GLY A 353 -1.15 -11.28 -2.65
CA GLY A 353 -1.36 -12.08 -1.44
C GLY A 353 -2.73 -11.96 -0.80
N LEU A 354 -3.70 -11.30 -1.46
CA LEU A 354 -5.08 -11.15 -1.04
C LEU A 354 -6.06 -11.75 -2.06
N PRO A 355 -7.26 -12.18 -1.63
CA PRO A 355 -8.25 -12.72 -2.54
C PRO A 355 -8.79 -11.64 -3.49
N LEU A 356 -9.04 -12.03 -4.73
CA LEU A 356 -9.60 -11.20 -5.79
C LEU A 356 -10.89 -11.84 -6.31
N GLY A 357 -11.98 -11.06 -6.34
CA GLY A 357 -13.29 -11.51 -6.83
C GLY A 357 -13.99 -12.52 -5.91
N ALA A 358 -13.51 -12.70 -4.68
CA ALA A 358 -14.14 -13.58 -3.71
C ALA A 358 -15.39 -12.95 -3.08
N PRO A 359 -16.43 -13.75 -2.76
CA PRO A 359 -17.55 -13.26 -1.96
C PRO A 359 -17.07 -12.71 -0.62
N PHE A 360 -17.55 -11.53 -0.24
CA PHE A 360 -17.13 -10.82 0.99
C PHE A 360 -17.27 -11.63 2.30
N LYS A 361 -18.18 -12.60 2.34
CA LYS A 361 -18.45 -13.49 3.50
C LYS A 361 -17.74 -14.84 3.40
N SER A 362 -16.92 -15.05 2.36
CA SER A 362 -16.25 -16.32 2.14
C SER A 362 -15.37 -16.65 3.35
N GLU A 363 -15.62 -17.82 3.95
CA GLU A 363 -14.79 -18.33 5.04
C GLU A 363 -13.51 -18.99 4.48
N VAL A 364 -13.60 -19.56 3.28
CA VAL A 364 -12.54 -20.32 2.62
C VAL A 364 -11.31 -19.45 2.32
N VAL A 365 -11.50 -18.19 1.94
CA VAL A 365 -10.36 -17.30 1.66
C VAL A 365 -9.45 -17.07 2.87
N TRP A 366 -9.97 -17.27 4.09
CA TRP A 366 -9.22 -17.12 5.33
C TRP A 366 -8.46 -18.39 5.75
N ASP A 367 -8.69 -19.52 5.10
CA ASP A 367 -8.02 -20.78 5.47
C ASP A 367 -6.50 -20.66 5.26
N SER A 368 -6.05 -19.90 4.26
CA SER A 368 -4.63 -19.57 4.06
C SER A 368 -4.00 -18.83 5.26
N VAL A 369 -4.78 -17.99 5.96
CA VAL A 369 -4.34 -17.30 7.18
C VAL A 369 -4.28 -18.29 8.35
N GLU A 370 -5.28 -19.17 8.46
CA GLU A 370 -5.30 -20.22 9.48
C GLU A 370 -4.12 -21.19 9.32
N GLU A 371 -3.78 -21.59 8.10
CA GLU A 371 -2.60 -22.40 7.80
C GLU A 371 -1.30 -21.71 8.23
N ARG A 372 -1.18 -20.39 8.02
CA ARG A 372 -0.01 -19.63 8.50
C ARG A 372 0.09 -19.65 10.02
N PHE A 373 -1.03 -19.60 10.74
CA PHE A 373 -1.02 -19.79 12.20
C PHE A 373 -0.50 -21.18 12.56
N ARG A 374 -1.03 -22.23 11.92
CA ARG A 374 -0.66 -23.63 12.18
C ARG A 374 0.82 -23.89 11.87
N LYS A 375 1.33 -23.39 10.75
CA LYS A 375 2.76 -23.47 10.37
C LYS A 375 3.66 -22.80 11.41
N ARG A 376 3.29 -21.62 11.92
CA ARG A 376 4.04 -20.96 13.01
C ARG A 376 4.03 -21.77 14.30
N LEU A 377 2.86 -22.30 14.68
CA LEU A 377 2.73 -23.13 15.87
C LEU A 377 3.53 -24.44 15.77
N ALA A 378 3.57 -25.08 14.61
CA ALA A 378 4.36 -26.30 14.40
C ALA A 378 5.85 -26.08 14.64
N MET A 379 6.39 -24.91 14.28
CA MET A 379 7.77 -24.53 14.55
C MET A 379 8.03 -24.21 16.03
N TRP A 380 7.00 -23.77 16.76
CA TRP A 380 7.12 -23.41 18.17
C TRP A 380 6.91 -24.65 19.02
N LYS A 381 8.01 -25.21 19.52
CA LYS A 381 7.98 -26.31 20.49
C LYS A 381 7.37 -25.83 21.81
N ARG A 382 6.04 -25.83 21.85
CA ARG A 382 5.18 -25.29 22.90
C ARG A 382 5.61 -25.69 24.32
N GLN A 383 6.08 -26.93 24.49
CA GLN A 383 6.53 -27.47 25.77
C GLN A 383 7.73 -26.73 26.37
N TYR A 384 8.56 -26.09 25.54
CA TYR A 384 9.76 -25.35 25.99
C TYR A 384 9.53 -23.84 26.12
N ILE A 385 8.29 -23.37 25.93
CA ILE A 385 7.97 -21.94 25.94
C ILE A 385 7.08 -21.64 27.15
N SER A 386 7.55 -20.75 28.03
CA SER A 386 6.77 -20.25 29.18
C SER A 386 5.49 -19.54 28.75
N LYS A 387 4.47 -19.47 29.62
CA LYS A 387 3.21 -18.75 29.32
C LYS A 387 3.47 -17.28 28.87
N GLY A 388 4.41 -16.59 29.52
CA GLY A 388 4.83 -15.24 29.12
C GLY A 388 5.50 -15.17 27.74
N GLY A 389 6.30 -16.18 27.38
CA GLY A 389 6.87 -16.32 26.03
C GLY A 389 5.79 -16.58 24.98
N ARG A 390 4.83 -17.47 25.26
CA ARG A 390 3.69 -17.75 24.37
C ARG A 390 2.84 -16.50 24.15
N LEU A 391 2.56 -15.74 25.20
CA LEU A 391 1.87 -14.46 25.11
C LEU A 391 2.60 -13.46 24.21
N THR A 392 3.93 -13.40 24.33
CA THR A 392 4.77 -12.53 23.50
C THR A 392 4.65 -12.91 22.02
N LEU A 393 4.74 -14.20 21.69
CA LEU A 393 4.57 -14.72 20.32
C LEU A 393 3.17 -14.50 19.75
N ILE A 394 2.13 -14.61 20.59
CA ILE A 394 0.76 -14.28 20.16
C ILE A 394 0.66 -12.80 19.77
N ARG A 395 1.22 -11.90 20.58
CA ARG A 395 1.12 -10.45 20.35
C ARG A 395 1.96 -9.98 19.18
N SER A 396 3.19 -10.50 19.04
CA SER A 396 4.12 -10.07 17.99
C SER A 396 3.84 -10.73 16.64
N THR A 397 3.41 -12.01 16.64
CA THR A 397 3.34 -12.82 15.41
C THR A 397 1.90 -13.23 15.08
N LEU A 398 1.20 -13.98 15.94
CA LEU A 398 -0.13 -14.48 15.55
C LEU A 398 -1.15 -13.35 15.37
N SER A 399 -1.07 -12.28 16.15
CA SER A 399 -1.99 -11.14 16.04
C SER A 399 -1.67 -10.22 14.86
N SER A 400 -0.50 -10.36 14.23
CA SER A 400 -0.10 -9.57 13.05
C SER A 400 -0.37 -10.28 11.73
N LEU A 401 -0.34 -11.62 11.70
CA LEU A 401 -0.65 -12.43 10.51
C LEU A 401 -1.98 -12.09 9.81
N PRO A 402 -3.11 -11.91 10.51
CA PRO A 402 -4.39 -11.63 9.86
C PRO A 402 -4.56 -10.15 9.46
N VAL A 403 -3.67 -9.24 9.92
CA VAL A 403 -3.84 -7.78 9.75
C VAL A 403 -3.96 -7.42 8.28
N TYR A 404 -3.12 -8.00 7.43
CA TYR A 404 -3.14 -7.72 5.99
C TYR A 404 -4.48 -8.06 5.33
N PHE A 405 -5.10 -9.18 5.71
CA PHE A 405 -6.45 -9.53 5.24
C PHE A 405 -7.51 -8.64 5.89
N MET A 406 -7.41 -8.39 7.21
CA MET A 406 -8.36 -7.57 7.95
C MET A 406 -8.36 -6.09 7.54
N SER A 407 -7.32 -5.62 6.86
CA SER A 407 -7.26 -4.26 6.29
C SER A 407 -8.21 -4.04 5.12
N LEU A 408 -8.60 -5.11 4.42
CA LEU A 408 -9.52 -5.01 3.27
C LEU A 408 -10.73 -5.92 3.36
N PHE A 409 -10.72 -6.97 4.18
CA PHE A 409 -11.80 -7.95 4.24
C PHE A 409 -12.44 -8.00 5.62
N TYR A 410 -13.76 -8.06 5.64
CA TYR A 410 -14.52 -8.36 6.84
C TYR A 410 -14.21 -9.77 7.33
N LEU A 411 -13.83 -9.91 8.60
CA LEU A 411 -13.51 -11.18 9.24
C LEU A 411 -14.81 -11.88 9.69
N PRO A 412 -15.22 -13.00 9.04
CA PRO A 412 -16.44 -13.68 9.44
C PRO A 412 -16.35 -14.22 10.86
N ARG A 413 -17.48 -14.22 11.59
CA ARG A 413 -17.52 -14.65 13.00
C ARG A 413 -16.96 -16.06 13.21
N LYS A 414 -17.26 -17.01 12.33
CA LYS A 414 -16.76 -18.39 12.44
C LYS A 414 -15.23 -18.43 12.31
N VAL A 415 -14.68 -17.76 11.29
CA VAL A 415 -13.22 -17.61 11.12
C VAL A 415 -12.57 -16.98 12.34
N ARG A 416 -13.13 -15.87 12.84
CA ARG A 416 -12.63 -15.21 14.05
C ARG A 416 -12.55 -16.18 15.23
N LEU A 417 -13.62 -16.95 15.47
CA LEU A 417 -13.66 -17.93 16.55
C LEU A 417 -12.63 -19.05 16.37
N ARG A 418 -12.38 -19.51 15.13
CA ARG A 418 -11.30 -20.47 14.81
C ARG A 418 -9.92 -19.90 15.16
N LEU A 419 -9.60 -18.68 14.71
CA LEU A 419 -8.31 -18.03 14.98
C LEU A 419 -8.11 -17.73 16.47
N GLU A 420 -9.15 -17.22 17.15
CA GLU A 420 -9.12 -16.98 18.60
C GLU A 420 -9.00 -18.28 19.40
N LYS A 421 -9.62 -19.37 18.94
CA LYS A 421 -9.43 -20.71 19.52
C LYS A 421 -7.96 -21.12 19.42
N ILE A 422 -7.33 -21.02 18.25
CA ILE A 422 -5.91 -21.33 18.07
C ILE A 422 -5.01 -20.53 19.03
N GLN A 423 -5.26 -19.23 19.17
CA GLN A 423 -4.48 -18.38 20.10
C GLN A 423 -4.69 -18.76 21.56
N ARG A 424 -5.94 -19.05 21.97
CA ARG A 424 -6.26 -19.48 23.34
C ARG A 424 -5.67 -20.84 23.65
N ASP A 425 -5.81 -21.77 22.72
CA ASP A 425 -5.28 -23.11 22.85
C ASP A 425 -3.78 -23.01 23.05
N PHE A 426 -3.05 -22.27 22.21
CA PHE A 426 -1.60 -22.07 22.38
C PHE A 426 -1.23 -21.43 23.73
N LEU A 427 -1.95 -20.39 24.17
CA LEU A 427 -1.68 -19.71 25.43
C LEU A 427 -1.85 -20.64 26.64
N TRP A 428 -2.97 -21.35 26.72
CA TRP A 428 -3.45 -21.98 27.96
C TRP A 428 -3.19 -23.48 28.08
N GLY A 429 -3.28 -24.24 26.97
CA GLY A 429 -3.13 -25.70 27.06
C GLY A 429 -1.70 -26.16 27.46
N GLY A 430 -1.55 -27.46 27.73
CA GLY A 430 -0.29 -28.09 28.11
C GLY A 430 0.52 -28.64 26.93
N GLY A 431 1.34 -29.67 27.19
CA GLY A 431 2.06 -30.42 26.14
C GLY A 431 1.12 -31.16 25.18
N ALA A 432 1.68 -31.93 24.24
CA ALA A 432 0.90 -32.66 23.21
C ALA A 432 -0.20 -33.57 23.79
N LEU A 433 -0.07 -34.00 25.05
CA LEU A 433 -0.97 -34.91 25.77
C LEU A 433 -1.78 -34.25 26.90
N GLU A 434 -1.58 -32.95 27.16
CA GLU A 434 -2.27 -32.25 28.26
C GLU A 434 -3.29 -31.23 27.74
N GLN A 435 -4.58 -31.57 27.87
CA GLN A 435 -5.64 -30.57 27.74
C GLN A 435 -5.77 -29.80 29.05
N ARG A 436 -5.50 -28.50 29.02
CA ARG A 436 -5.76 -27.59 30.16
C ARG A 436 -6.91 -26.64 29.80
N PRO A 437 -7.82 -26.37 30.74
CA PRO A 437 -8.92 -25.44 30.49
C PRO A 437 -8.42 -24.02 30.22
N HIS A 438 -9.20 -23.25 29.47
CA HIS A 438 -8.91 -21.82 29.27
C HIS A 438 -9.26 -21.06 30.55
N LEU A 439 -8.24 -20.71 31.34
CA LEU A 439 -8.41 -20.18 32.70
C LEU A 439 -9.11 -18.82 32.75
N VAL A 440 -8.94 -17.98 31.74
CA VAL A 440 -9.43 -16.59 31.76
C VAL A 440 -10.32 -16.25 30.57
N ARG A 441 -11.39 -15.48 30.84
CA ARG A 441 -12.31 -14.94 29.83
C ARG A 441 -11.54 -14.15 28.76
N ARG A 442 -11.84 -14.43 27.49
CA ARG A 442 -11.14 -13.81 26.34
C ARG A 442 -11.18 -12.29 26.34
N ASN A 443 -12.30 -11.70 26.73
CA ASN A 443 -12.45 -10.24 26.77
C ASN A 443 -11.44 -9.59 27.72
N LEU A 444 -11.19 -10.20 28.88
CA LEU A 444 -10.19 -9.73 29.85
C LEU A 444 -8.76 -9.85 29.30
N VAL A 445 -8.44 -11.00 28.68
CA VAL A 445 -7.13 -11.22 28.02
C VAL A 445 -6.85 -10.15 26.95
N CYS A 446 -7.89 -9.68 26.26
CA CYS A 446 -7.76 -8.69 25.19
C CYS A 446 -7.60 -7.24 25.67
N LEU A 447 -8.02 -6.92 26.90
CA LEU A 447 -7.90 -5.55 27.42
C LEU A 447 -6.44 -5.09 27.46
N GLU A 448 -6.23 -3.80 27.32
CA GLU A 448 -4.93 -3.19 27.59
C GLU A 448 -4.40 -3.57 28.97
N ARG A 449 -3.08 -3.66 29.11
CA ARG A 449 -2.43 -3.93 30.39
C ARG A 449 -2.83 -2.94 31.48
N LYS A 450 -3.01 -1.66 31.12
CA LYS A 450 -3.48 -0.60 32.03
C LYS A 450 -4.89 -0.85 32.55
N LYS A 451 -5.71 -1.57 31.77
CA LYS A 451 -7.10 -1.93 32.07
C LYS A 451 -7.23 -3.30 32.73
N GLY A 452 -6.10 -3.94 33.08
CA GLY A 452 -6.07 -5.26 33.71
C GLY A 452 -6.02 -6.46 32.76
N GLY A 453 -5.77 -6.27 31.46
CA GLY A 453 -5.63 -7.38 30.52
C GLY A 453 -4.19 -7.73 30.13
N PHE A 454 -4.05 -8.70 29.21
CA PHE A 454 -2.74 -9.07 28.65
C PHE A 454 -2.32 -8.23 27.43
N GLY A 455 -3.22 -7.39 26.90
CA GLY A 455 -3.00 -6.62 25.69
C GLY A 455 -2.89 -7.49 24.43
N VAL A 456 -3.60 -8.62 24.39
CA VAL A 456 -3.79 -9.40 23.16
C VAL A 456 -4.80 -8.68 22.27
N ARG A 457 -4.54 -8.55 20.98
CA ARG A 457 -5.46 -7.82 20.10
C ARG A 457 -6.80 -8.56 19.99
N ASN A 458 -7.89 -7.84 20.21
CA ASN A 458 -9.23 -8.32 19.88
C ASN A 458 -9.41 -8.25 18.35
N LEU A 459 -9.51 -9.40 17.68
CA LEU A 459 -9.58 -9.47 16.22
C LEU A 459 -10.83 -8.78 15.64
N ALA A 460 -11.96 -8.78 16.36
CA ALA A 460 -13.16 -8.09 15.92
C ALA A 460 -12.98 -6.56 15.94
N LEU A 461 -12.50 -6.02 17.06
CA LEU A 461 -12.25 -4.58 17.19
C LEU A 461 -11.12 -4.13 16.25
N MET A 462 -10.10 -4.98 16.07
CA MET A 462 -9.00 -4.70 15.14
C MET A 462 -9.49 -4.67 13.69
N ASN A 463 -10.27 -5.66 13.25
CA ASN A 463 -10.80 -5.68 11.88
C ASN A 463 -11.72 -4.48 11.63
N LYS A 464 -12.59 -4.15 12.59
CA LYS A 464 -13.39 -2.93 12.53
C LYS A 464 -12.51 -1.69 12.35
N ALA A 465 -11.53 -1.51 13.24
CA ALA A 465 -10.68 -0.33 13.21
C ALA A 465 -9.82 -0.21 11.94
N LEU A 466 -9.39 -1.33 11.37
CA LEU A 466 -8.60 -1.39 10.13
C LEU A 466 -9.44 -1.06 8.89
N LEU A 467 -10.66 -1.61 8.80
CA LEU A 467 -11.58 -1.32 7.70
C LEU A 467 -12.03 0.15 7.66
N GLU A 468 -11.89 0.84 8.79
CA GLU A 468 -12.25 2.24 8.98
C GLU A 468 -11.10 3.22 8.67
N GLU A 469 -9.86 2.73 8.45
CA GLU A 469 -8.66 3.55 8.22
C GLU A 469 -8.63 4.32 6.91
N GLY A 470 -9.43 3.91 5.92
CA GLY A 470 -9.35 4.43 4.55
C GLY A 470 -10.00 5.80 4.31
N GLY A 471 -10.82 6.34 5.22
CA GLY A 471 -11.54 7.62 4.98
C GLY A 471 -12.51 7.64 3.80
N TRP A 472 -12.67 6.53 3.07
CA TRP A 472 -13.58 6.38 1.92
C TRP A 472 -14.98 6.01 2.38
N CYS A 473 -15.98 6.80 1.97
CA CYS A 473 -17.39 6.47 2.18
C CYS A 473 -18.07 6.21 0.83
N THR A 474 -18.79 5.10 0.67
CA THR A 474 -19.65 4.82 -0.53
C THR A 474 -21.09 5.32 -0.30
N ARG A 475 -21.98 5.24 -1.30
CA ARG A 475 -23.42 5.63 -1.16
C ARG A 475 -24.22 4.59 -0.36
N ALA A 476 -25.41 4.96 0.12
CA ALA A 476 -26.31 4.02 0.78
C ALA A 476 -26.76 3.00 -0.27
N VAL A 477 -26.56 1.72 0.01
CA VAL A 477 -26.98 0.66 -0.91
C VAL A 477 -28.48 0.45 -0.74
N SER A 478 -29.27 0.94 -1.70
CA SER A 478 -30.75 0.83 -1.73
C SER A 478 -31.27 -0.40 -2.49
N GLY A 479 -30.40 -1.31 -2.95
CA GLY A 479 -30.77 -2.51 -3.72
C GLY A 479 -30.64 -3.84 -2.94
N ARG A 480 -31.38 -4.87 -3.40
CA ARG A 480 -31.31 -6.26 -2.88
C ARG A 480 -29.97 -6.96 -3.19
N HIS A 481 -29.28 -6.53 -4.24
CA HIS A 481 -27.98 -7.07 -4.66
C HIS A 481 -26.87 -6.10 -4.25
N GLY A 482 -26.28 -6.35 -3.08
CA GLY A 482 -25.35 -5.41 -2.46
C GLY A 482 -24.94 -5.82 -1.07
N VAL A 483 -24.61 -7.10 -0.89
CA VAL A 483 -23.97 -7.62 0.31
C VAL A 483 -22.45 -7.34 0.31
N GLY A 484 -21.99 -6.24 -0.31
CA GLY A 484 -20.56 -5.98 -0.50
C GLY A 484 -19.81 -5.64 0.79
N LEU A 485 -18.48 -5.81 0.75
CA LEU A 485 -17.50 -5.31 1.72
C LEU A 485 -17.88 -3.90 2.23
N TRP A 486 -18.23 -2.99 1.32
CA TRP A 486 -18.60 -1.61 1.65
C TRP A 486 -19.88 -1.44 2.44
N LYS A 487 -20.85 -2.35 2.34
CA LYS A 487 -22.07 -2.29 3.17
C LYS A 487 -21.73 -2.63 4.63
N ALA A 488 -20.77 -3.54 4.85
CA ALA A 488 -20.25 -3.83 6.18
C ALA A 488 -19.40 -2.67 6.72
N ILE A 489 -18.44 -2.16 5.92
CA ILE A 489 -17.64 -0.98 6.28
C ILE A 489 -18.55 0.20 6.65
N ARG A 490 -19.58 0.49 5.83
CA ARG A 490 -20.53 1.58 6.09
C ARG A 490 -21.37 1.39 7.36
N LYS A 491 -21.79 0.15 7.65
CA LYS A 491 -22.56 -0.13 8.88
C LYS A 491 -21.72 0.19 10.12
N GLU A 492 -20.43 -0.12 10.08
CA GLU A 492 -19.50 0.14 11.18
C GLU A 492 -19.12 1.64 11.26
N TRP A 493 -18.97 2.32 10.11
CA TRP A 493 -18.69 3.76 9.99
C TRP A 493 -19.64 4.68 10.76
N MET A 494 -20.93 4.32 10.87
CA MET A 494 -21.92 5.12 11.60
C MET A 494 -21.51 5.39 13.05
N GLY A 495 -20.76 4.48 13.68
CA GLY A 495 -20.25 4.66 15.05
C GLY A 495 -19.15 5.72 15.17
N MET A 496 -18.43 6.01 14.08
CA MET A 496 -17.33 6.96 14.05
C MET A 496 -17.75 8.39 13.71
N TYR A 497 -18.93 8.59 13.11
CA TYR A 497 -19.40 9.90 12.69
C TYR A 497 -19.37 10.93 13.84
N SER A 498 -19.63 10.46 15.05
CA SER A 498 -19.53 11.24 16.29
C SER A 498 -18.13 11.81 16.55
N SER A 499 -17.08 11.12 16.10
CA SER A 499 -15.66 11.40 16.34
C SER A 499 -14.96 12.12 15.17
N LEU A 500 -15.68 12.36 14.07
CA LEU A 500 -15.18 13.06 12.89
C LEU A 500 -15.64 14.52 12.92
N ALA A 501 -14.72 15.44 12.64
CA ALA A 501 -15.01 16.83 12.37
C ALA A 501 -14.41 17.20 11.01
N TYR A 502 -14.80 18.33 10.45
CA TYR A 502 -14.36 18.78 9.13
C TYR A 502 -13.79 20.19 9.25
N ARG A 503 -12.62 20.41 8.67
CA ARG A 503 -12.05 21.74 8.46
C ARG A 503 -12.37 22.16 7.04
N VAL A 504 -13.16 23.21 6.92
CA VAL A 504 -13.56 23.77 5.63
C VAL A 504 -12.35 24.48 5.00
N GLY A 505 -12.01 24.06 3.78
CA GLY A 505 -11.15 24.79 2.85
C GLY A 505 -12.04 25.40 1.78
N SER A 506 -12.13 24.74 0.62
CA SER A 506 -12.98 25.15 -0.51
C SER A 506 -14.48 24.96 -0.29
N GLY A 507 -14.89 24.11 0.65
CA GLY A 507 -16.29 23.81 0.96
C GLY A 507 -16.98 22.85 -0.02
N ARG A 508 -16.29 22.33 -1.04
CA ARG A 508 -16.87 21.47 -2.10
C ARG A 508 -17.17 20.03 -1.65
N ARG A 509 -16.59 19.60 -0.53
CA ARG A 509 -16.71 18.22 0.00
C ARG A 509 -17.26 18.17 1.43
N VAL A 510 -17.69 19.30 1.98
CA VAL A 510 -18.26 19.41 3.33
C VAL A 510 -19.72 19.83 3.22
N GLY A 511 -20.63 19.01 3.75
CA GLY A 511 -22.06 19.32 3.77
C GLY A 511 -22.35 20.42 4.78
N PHE A 512 -23.04 21.47 4.35
CA PHE A 512 -23.30 22.66 5.17
C PHE A 512 -24.10 22.32 6.44
N TRP A 513 -25.21 21.59 6.30
CA TRP A 513 -26.09 21.29 7.44
C TRP A 513 -25.67 20.08 8.26
N LYS A 514 -25.19 19.04 7.58
CA LYS A 514 -25.09 17.69 8.14
C LYS A 514 -23.73 17.39 8.73
N ASP A 515 -22.65 18.02 8.26
CA ASP A 515 -21.29 17.74 8.74
C ASP A 515 -20.87 18.60 9.93
N LYS A 516 -20.01 18.03 10.79
CA LYS A 516 -19.42 18.69 11.96
C LYS A 516 -18.25 19.59 11.57
N TRP A 517 -18.55 20.74 10.97
CA TRP A 517 -17.52 21.72 10.61
C TRP A 517 -17.61 23.04 11.39
N CYS A 518 -18.72 23.24 12.10
CA CYS A 518 -19.04 24.46 12.84
C CYS A 518 -19.37 24.14 14.31
N GLY A 519 -18.39 23.61 15.04
CA GLY A 519 -18.51 23.15 16.44
C GLY A 519 -18.51 21.63 16.60
N ASP A 520 -18.94 21.15 17.77
CA ASP A 520 -18.87 19.73 18.17
C ASP A 520 -20.02 18.85 17.60
N GLU A 521 -21.04 19.48 17.03
CA GLU A 521 -22.22 18.84 16.45
C GLU A 521 -22.59 19.50 15.10
N PRO A 522 -23.32 18.79 14.21
CA PRO A 522 -23.83 19.34 12.97
C PRO A 522 -24.74 20.54 13.19
N ILE A 523 -24.75 21.48 12.24
CA ILE A 523 -25.62 22.66 12.28
C ILE A 523 -27.10 22.25 12.34
N CYS A 524 -27.51 21.15 11.68
CA CYS A 524 -28.89 20.67 11.75
C CYS A 524 -29.32 20.18 13.14
N GLU A 525 -28.37 19.78 13.99
CA GLU A 525 -28.63 19.39 15.38
C GLU A 525 -28.65 20.61 16.30
N SER A 526 -27.74 21.58 16.10
CA SER A 526 -27.77 22.86 16.85
C SER A 526 -28.97 23.74 16.50
N PHE A 527 -29.45 23.71 15.25
CA PHE A 527 -30.52 24.59 14.74
C PHE A 527 -31.61 23.81 13.97
N PRO A 528 -32.32 22.86 14.61
CA PRO A 528 -33.29 21.99 13.94
C PRO A 528 -34.45 22.76 13.31
N SER A 529 -34.87 23.86 13.94
CA SER A 529 -35.95 24.74 13.46
C SER A 529 -35.59 25.49 12.16
N LEU A 530 -34.32 25.85 11.97
CA LEU A 530 -33.83 26.47 10.72
C LEU A 530 -33.59 25.41 9.65
N PHE A 531 -33.05 24.26 10.03
CA PHE A 531 -32.88 23.14 9.11
C PHE A 531 -34.21 22.65 8.54
N ALA A 532 -35.28 22.59 9.34
CA ALA A 532 -36.61 22.16 8.91
C ALA A 532 -37.14 22.99 7.72
N ILE A 533 -36.86 24.29 7.74
CA ILE A 533 -37.31 25.28 6.73
C ILE A 533 -36.24 25.58 5.67
N SER A 534 -35.08 24.92 5.69
CA SER A 534 -34.03 25.09 4.67
C SER A 534 -34.47 24.48 3.33
N LEU A 535 -34.28 25.23 2.24
CA LEU A 535 -34.53 24.76 0.88
C LEU A 535 -33.43 23.80 0.39
N ALA A 536 -32.23 23.92 0.95
CA ALA A 536 -31.04 23.19 0.50
C ALA A 536 -30.44 22.34 1.63
N LYS A 537 -31.18 21.31 2.07
CA LYS A 537 -30.81 20.43 3.19
C LYS A 537 -29.58 19.55 2.94
N ASP A 538 -29.25 19.35 1.66
CA ASP A 538 -28.09 18.59 1.18
C ASP A 538 -27.03 19.49 0.53
N ALA A 539 -27.08 20.81 0.77
CA ALA A 539 -26.11 21.76 0.23
C ALA A 539 -24.69 21.51 0.74
N TRP A 540 -23.71 21.75 -0.12
CA TRP A 540 -22.31 21.86 0.26
C TRP A 540 -22.02 23.25 0.84
N VAL A 541 -20.96 23.38 1.64
CA VAL A 541 -20.52 24.69 2.14
C VAL A 541 -20.25 25.65 0.99
N SER A 542 -19.68 25.17 -0.12
CA SER A 542 -19.44 25.97 -1.33
C SER A 542 -20.72 26.47 -2.02
N ASP A 543 -21.87 25.83 -1.79
CA ASP A 543 -23.14 26.24 -2.38
C ASP A 543 -23.80 27.36 -1.57
N VAL A 544 -23.47 27.44 -0.28
CA VAL A 544 -24.07 28.39 0.68
C VAL A 544 -23.15 29.59 0.93
N TRP A 545 -21.86 29.47 0.61
CA TRP A 545 -20.88 30.54 0.76
C TRP A 545 -20.41 31.08 -0.60
N ASN A 546 -20.65 32.36 -0.84
CA ASN A 546 -20.20 33.11 -2.01
C ASN A 546 -19.52 34.43 -1.59
N PRO A 547 -18.19 34.59 -1.79
CA PRO A 547 -17.46 35.80 -1.43
C PRO A 547 -17.84 37.02 -2.28
N ASP A 548 -18.51 36.82 -3.42
CA ASP A 548 -18.88 37.87 -4.37
C ASP A 548 -20.29 38.47 -4.08
N GLY A 549 -20.94 38.06 -2.98
CA GLY A 549 -22.25 38.54 -2.54
C GLY A 549 -22.23 39.77 -1.62
N VAL A 550 -23.41 40.25 -1.21
CA VAL A 550 -23.55 41.33 -0.22
C VAL A 550 -23.42 40.76 1.21
N GLY A 551 -22.45 41.25 1.99
CA GLY A 551 -22.16 40.79 3.37
C GLY A 551 -20.96 39.84 3.48
N ASP A 552 -20.89 39.03 4.56
CA ASP A 552 -19.77 38.09 4.82
C ASP A 552 -19.78 36.82 3.94
N GLY A 553 -20.56 36.84 2.86
CA GLY A 553 -20.65 35.79 1.84
C GLY A 553 -21.54 34.60 2.14
N TRP A 554 -22.15 34.47 3.31
CA TRP A 554 -23.06 33.36 3.63
C TRP A 554 -24.51 33.66 3.23
N THR A 555 -25.10 32.85 2.32
CA THR A 555 -26.48 33.03 1.82
C THR A 555 -27.33 31.75 1.97
N PRO A 556 -27.70 31.34 3.20
CA PRO A 556 -28.57 30.20 3.44
C PRO A 556 -30.02 30.49 2.98
N LEU A 557 -30.59 29.60 2.17
CA LEU A 557 -31.93 29.75 1.60
C LEU A 557 -33.00 29.02 2.44
N PHE A 558 -34.06 29.73 2.80
CA PHE A 558 -35.19 29.20 3.57
C PHE A 558 -36.50 29.28 2.78
N SER A 559 -37.39 28.32 2.99
CA SER A 559 -38.66 28.17 2.25
C SER A 559 -39.73 29.19 2.62
N ARG A 560 -39.51 29.98 3.67
CA ARG A 560 -40.42 31.03 4.15
C ARG A 560 -39.65 32.11 4.89
N ALA A 561 -40.26 33.29 4.99
CA ALA A 561 -39.76 34.38 5.82
C ALA A 561 -39.62 33.95 7.29
N LEU A 562 -38.63 34.51 7.97
CA LEU A 562 -38.34 34.23 9.38
C LEU A 562 -39.28 35.09 10.23
N ASN A 563 -39.97 34.48 11.19
CA ASN A 563 -40.82 35.20 12.15
C ASN A 563 -39.97 35.91 13.20
N ASP A 564 -40.48 36.98 13.81
CA ASP A 564 -39.75 37.83 14.77
C ASP A 564 -39.14 37.04 15.94
N TRP A 565 -39.84 36.04 16.48
CA TRP A 565 -39.34 35.20 17.57
C TRP A 565 -38.17 34.26 17.16
N LYS A 566 -37.85 34.14 15.86
CA LYS A 566 -36.70 33.38 15.35
C LYS A 566 -35.47 34.25 15.11
N ILE A 567 -35.58 35.58 15.20
CA ILE A 567 -34.49 36.52 14.90
C ILE A 567 -33.27 36.22 15.78
N GLU A 568 -33.45 36.08 17.10
CA GLU A 568 -32.35 35.79 18.03
C GLU A 568 -31.63 34.46 17.70
N MET A 569 -32.38 33.45 17.26
CA MET A 569 -31.82 32.16 16.83
C MET A 569 -31.03 32.30 15.52
N VAL A 570 -31.49 33.15 14.60
CA VAL A 570 -30.81 33.43 13.32
C VAL A 570 -29.55 34.24 13.56
N GLU A 571 -29.56 35.22 14.47
CA GLU A 571 -28.37 35.97 14.87
C GLU A 571 -27.31 35.03 15.47
N ARG A 572 -27.71 34.17 16.41
CA ARG A 572 -26.81 33.14 16.97
C ARG A 572 -26.27 32.19 15.90
N PHE A 573 -27.09 31.82 14.93
CA PHE A 573 -26.67 30.98 13.79
C PHE A 573 -25.67 31.69 12.88
N MET A 574 -25.95 32.94 12.50
CA MET A 574 -25.08 33.75 11.64
C MET A 574 -23.73 34.00 12.28
N LEU A 575 -23.69 34.38 13.57
CA LEU A 575 -22.45 34.54 14.33
C LEU A 575 -21.61 33.25 14.33
N LYS A 576 -22.27 32.09 14.45
CA LYS A 576 -21.60 30.78 14.46
C LYS A 576 -20.92 30.47 13.14
N ILE A 577 -21.58 30.71 12.00
CA ILE A 577 -21.02 30.42 10.66
C ILE A 577 -20.04 31.50 10.19
N GLN A 578 -20.25 32.77 10.55
CA GLN A 578 -19.37 33.90 10.22
C GLN A 578 -17.99 33.80 10.90
N ALA A 579 -17.88 33.06 12.01
CA ALA A 579 -16.61 32.77 12.65
C ALA A 579 -15.63 31.96 11.77
N PHE A 580 -16.10 31.35 10.67
CA PHE A 580 -15.30 30.53 9.77
C PHE A 580 -15.07 31.22 8.43
N ARG A 581 -13.81 31.20 7.97
CA ARG A 581 -13.41 31.70 6.65
C ARG A 581 -13.18 30.54 5.69
N VAL A 582 -13.92 30.52 4.60
CA VAL A 582 -13.76 29.56 3.49
C VAL A 582 -12.64 30.05 2.57
N GLN A 583 -11.70 29.18 2.20
CA GLN A 583 -10.59 29.50 1.30
C GLN A 583 -10.65 28.60 0.07
N ARG A 584 -10.97 29.17 -1.11
CA ARG A 584 -11.20 28.40 -2.35
C ARG A 584 -9.99 27.56 -2.79
N GLU A 585 -8.78 28.00 -2.44
CA GLU A 585 -7.52 27.36 -2.83
C GLU A 585 -7.16 26.17 -1.93
N ASP A 586 -7.71 26.12 -0.72
CA ASP A 586 -7.44 25.05 0.24
C ASP A 586 -8.39 23.86 0.04
N GLU A 587 -7.85 22.64 0.13
CA GLU A 587 -8.69 21.45 0.16
C GLU A 587 -9.39 21.25 1.51
N ASP A 588 -10.65 20.81 1.48
CA ASP A 588 -11.38 20.39 2.68
C ASP A 588 -10.67 19.20 3.34
N LYS A 589 -10.54 19.25 4.68
CA LYS A 589 -9.84 18.24 5.48
C LYS A 589 -10.76 17.60 6.50
N VAL A 590 -10.70 16.27 6.62
CA VAL A 590 -11.32 15.53 7.72
C VAL A 590 -10.39 15.58 8.93
N VAL A 591 -10.95 15.87 10.10
CA VAL A 591 -10.26 15.97 11.38
C VAL A 591 -10.77 14.88 12.30
N TRP A 592 -9.84 14.12 12.88
CA TRP A 592 -10.14 13.09 13.87
C TRP A 592 -10.13 13.71 15.28
N ALA A 593 -11.32 13.99 15.82
CA ALA A 593 -11.48 14.77 17.06
C ALA A 593 -10.92 14.07 18.31
N THR A 594 -10.66 12.77 18.24
CA THR A 594 -10.18 11.98 19.39
C THR A 594 -8.65 11.86 19.45
N SER A 595 -7.92 12.47 18.50
CA SER A 595 -6.47 12.59 18.52
C SER A 595 -6.04 14.05 18.63
N ARG A 596 -5.00 14.33 19.43
CA ARG A 596 -4.40 15.66 19.54
C ARG A 596 -3.80 16.17 18.24
N SER A 597 -3.35 15.27 17.36
CA SER A 597 -2.84 15.64 16.04
C SER A 597 -3.95 15.97 15.05
N GLY A 598 -5.22 15.66 15.36
CA GLY A 598 -6.32 15.69 14.41
C GLY A 598 -6.22 14.63 13.31
N VAL A 599 -5.20 13.76 13.34
CA VAL A 599 -4.97 12.72 12.34
C VAL A 599 -5.55 11.40 12.84
N PHE A 600 -6.29 10.72 11.96
CA PHE A 600 -6.83 9.39 12.23
C PHE A 600 -5.70 8.37 12.43
N SER A 601 -5.91 7.43 13.35
CA SER A 601 -5.10 6.21 13.42
C SER A 601 -5.92 5.02 13.91
N VAL A 602 -5.67 3.83 13.36
CA VAL A 602 -6.29 2.58 13.82
C VAL A 602 -6.10 2.38 15.32
N LYS A 603 -4.92 2.76 15.83
CA LYS A 603 -4.62 2.68 17.27
C LYS A 603 -5.60 3.51 18.10
N SER A 604 -5.85 4.76 17.71
CA SER A 604 -6.76 5.65 18.45
C SER A 604 -8.19 5.12 18.45
N LEU A 605 -8.71 4.71 17.30
CA LEU A 605 -10.04 4.14 17.15
C LEU A 605 -10.21 2.81 17.90
N TYR A 606 -9.21 1.93 17.83
CA TYR A 606 -9.19 0.68 18.61
C TYR A 606 -9.26 0.96 20.11
N SER A 607 -8.49 1.95 20.59
CA SER A 607 -8.43 2.31 22.02
C SER A 607 -9.78 2.83 22.56
N ILE A 608 -10.53 3.56 21.73
CA ILE A 608 -11.86 4.09 22.06
C ILE A 608 -12.94 3.00 21.99
N SER A 609 -12.77 2.06 21.06
CA SER A 609 -13.70 0.93 20.87
C SER A 609 -13.53 -0.17 21.92
N GLU A 610 -12.44 -0.15 22.68
CA GLU A 610 -12.24 -1.09 23.78
C GLU A 610 -13.21 -0.82 24.94
N PRO A 611 -13.77 -1.86 25.57
CA PRO A 611 -14.54 -1.72 26.80
C PRO A 611 -13.76 -0.98 27.90
N LYS A 612 -14.49 -0.30 28.79
CA LYS A 612 -13.91 0.24 30.03
C LYS A 612 -13.38 -0.94 30.87
N GLY A 613 -12.12 -0.85 31.27
CA GLY A 613 -11.46 -1.86 32.12
C GLY A 613 -11.84 -1.71 33.60
N PHE A 614 -11.18 -2.49 34.45
CA PHE A 614 -11.29 -2.33 35.90
C PHE A 614 -10.64 -1.01 36.35
N ALA A 615 -11.38 -0.17 37.07
CA ALA A 615 -10.91 1.13 37.52
C ALA A 615 -9.76 1.06 38.56
N LEU A 616 -9.52 -0.10 39.16
CA LEU A 616 -8.60 -0.29 40.31
C LEU A 616 -7.50 -1.35 40.07
N PHE A 617 -7.19 -1.71 38.83
CA PHE A 617 -6.16 -2.73 38.56
C PHE A 617 -4.74 -2.19 38.89
N PRO A 618 -3.90 -2.90 39.68
CA PRO A 618 -2.57 -2.43 40.09
C PRO A 618 -1.53 -2.57 38.97
N TYR A 619 -1.72 -1.82 37.88
CA TYR A 619 -0.92 -1.89 36.67
C TYR A 619 0.58 -1.66 36.91
N GLY A 620 0.92 -0.67 37.74
CA GLY A 620 2.30 -0.34 38.06
C GLY A 620 3.02 -1.49 38.74
N SER A 621 2.40 -2.07 39.76
CA SER A 621 2.98 -3.13 40.58
C SER A 621 3.15 -4.47 39.84
N ILE A 622 2.25 -4.78 38.89
CA ILE A 622 2.31 -6.04 38.13
C ILE A 622 3.15 -5.88 36.86
N TRP A 623 2.80 -4.94 35.99
CA TRP A 623 3.36 -4.89 34.63
C TRP A 623 4.65 -4.08 34.50
N ARG A 624 4.98 -3.22 35.46
CA ARG A 624 6.25 -2.46 35.49
C ARG A 624 7.27 -3.04 36.46
N ALA A 625 6.94 -4.13 37.14
CA ALA A 625 7.91 -4.84 37.98
C ALA A 625 9.08 -5.36 37.12
N ASN A 626 10.31 -5.11 37.58
CA ASN A 626 11.52 -5.59 36.92
C ASN A 626 11.76 -7.08 37.26
N VAL A 627 10.83 -7.95 36.85
CA VAL A 627 10.86 -9.39 37.12
C VAL A 627 10.64 -10.19 35.83
N PRO A 628 11.09 -11.45 35.76
CA PRO A 628 10.92 -12.27 34.57
C PRO A 628 9.44 -12.37 34.14
N PRO A 629 9.14 -12.44 32.82
CA PRO A 629 7.76 -12.47 32.31
C PRO A 629 6.88 -13.59 32.90
N LYS A 630 7.48 -14.69 33.35
CA LYS A 630 6.77 -15.78 34.03
C LYS A 630 6.19 -15.36 35.40
N VAL A 631 6.90 -14.50 36.14
CA VAL A 631 6.48 -14.00 37.45
C VAL A 631 5.38 -12.95 37.28
N VAL A 632 5.56 -12.03 36.32
CA VAL A 632 4.51 -11.05 35.96
C VAL A 632 3.22 -11.75 35.58
N PHE A 633 3.30 -12.83 34.79
CA PHE A 633 2.14 -13.60 34.37
C PHE A 633 1.42 -14.24 35.57
N PHE A 634 2.16 -14.84 36.50
CA PHE A 634 1.60 -15.44 37.70
C PHE A 634 0.95 -14.39 38.62
N ALA A 635 1.62 -13.27 38.86
CA ALA A 635 1.07 -12.17 39.68
C ALA A 635 -0.24 -11.62 39.08
N TRP A 636 -0.34 -11.56 37.76
CA TRP A 636 -1.58 -11.20 37.07
C TRP A 636 -2.68 -12.27 37.18
N GLU A 637 -2.33 -13.56 37.13
CA GLU A 637 -3.33 -14.63 37.34
C GLU A 637 -3.88 -14.63 38.77
N ALA A 638 -3.12 -14.13 39.74
CA ALA A 638 -3.49 -14.06 41.15
C ALA A 638 -4.22 -12.77 41.55
N SER A 639 -4.27 -11.75 40.68
CA SER A 639 -4.95 -10.46 40.87
C SER A 639 -6.33 -10.43 40.25
#